data_AF-A0A4R2ZUT2-F1
#
_entry.id   AF-A0A4R2ZUT2-F1
#
_cell.length_a   1.000
_cell.length_b   1.000
_cell.length_c   1.000
_cell.angle_alpha   90.00
_cell.angle_beta   90.00
_cell.angle_gamma   90.00
#
_symmetry.space_group_name_H-M   'P 1'
#
loop_
_entity.id
_entity.type
_entity.pdbx_description
1 polymer ?
#
loop_
_entity_poly.entity_id
_entity_poly.type
_entity_poly.pdbx_seq_one_letter_code
_entity_poly.pdbx_strand_id
1 'polypeptide(L)'
;MAKFPFYKQPDSKDCGPTCLRIISKYYGKILPLQMLRDLSETTREGSSLLGLSKAAESIGFKSLSVKVDFKTLVEDAPLPCVVFWMKQHYVVVYKIQKKRQGYRIYISDPSYGLISYSEEEFLQNWIGKGATDTTEEGIVLVLETTARFDQQEDISDRSFSIKNYLKHYFFKYKSFIIQLALGLIGGSLLSLVFPFLTQSIVDIGIQNQDLNFIYLVLFAQIMLYIGQMGIEVIRGWILLHLSSRINISIVSDFFIKLMRLPISFFDSRVTADIMQRIADHGRIEQLLTNNSLQTLFSLINFLVFGVVLLFYSYKLFIIYLVGAVLYFFWIAFFLKKRRELDYKQFSQLAEEQGQVMELINGMQEIKMNNAETNKRWQWEGIQIKVFRIKIRALKLEQIQTIGGNIINQLKDVFISFIAASLVVEGQLTLGMMLSVQYIIGQLNSPLIQFMNFIRQTQDAKIALERLNEIHGKDDEESLDNNYASEIPEQNISVTNLTFRYKGSTHAVFENLNLLIPYEKTTAIVGASGSGKTTLMKLLTKFYDADEGEIKIGKTDIRHIAPSMWRASCGVVMQDGYIFNESIANNIAMGNISVDKQKLKHAVEIAHIKDFIESLPVSYNTKIGYEGLGISGGQRQRMLIARAVYKSPQYVFFDEATSALDANTEKVITDNLNQFLKGRTAVIIAHRLSTVKNANKIIVLDKGKVVEEGTHEQLVSLKGEYYRLVKNQLELGN
;
A
#
# COMPACT_ATOMS: atom_id res chain seq x y z
N MET A 1 6.48 -16.50 -33.01
CA MET A 1 7.44 -15.95 -32.03
C MET A 1 6.73 -15.68 -30.73
N ALA A 2 7.19 -16.26 -29.62
CA ALA A 2 6.66 -15.93 -28.30
C ALA A 2 6.87 -14.43 -28.03
N LYS A 3 5.87 -13.77 -27.43
CA LYS A 3 6.00 -12.36 -27.00
C LYS A 3 7.01 -12.29 -25.84
N PHE A 4 7.90 -11.29 -25.88
CA PHE A 4 8.80 -11.00 -24.77
C PHE A 4 7.98 -10.81 -23.47
N PRO A 5 8.42 -11.38 -22.33
CA PRO A 5 7.67 -11.29 -21.09
C PRO A 5 7.58 -9.84 -20.61
N PHE A 6 6.51 -9.54 -19.91
CA PHE A 6 6.29 -8.23 -19.31
C PHE A 6 5.66 -8.40 -17.93
N TYR A 7 6.28 -7.81 -16.93
CA TYR A 7 5.69 -7.60 -15.61
C TYR A 7 5.58 -6.11 -15.36
N LYS A 8 4.49 -5.74 -14.70
CA LYS A 8 4.23 -4.37 -14.34
C LYS A 8 4.62 -4.14 -12.89
N GLN A 9 5.30 -3.04 -12.59
CA GLN A 9 5.70 -2.72 -11.23
C GLN A 9 4.47 -2.38 -10.37
N PRO A 10 4.35 -2.85 -9.11
CA PRO A 10 3.22 -2.48 -8.24
C PRO A 10 3.40 -1.08 -7.65
N ASP A 11 4.63 -0.73 -7.27
CA ASP A 11 5.03 0.58 -6.77
C ASP A 11 5.92 1.29 -7.81
N SER A 12 5.88 2.63 -7.79
CA SER A 12 6.79 3.49 -8.54
C SER A 12 8.27 3.19 -8.30
N LYS A 13 8.63 2.72 -7.10
CA LYS A 13 10.02 2.46 -6.67
C LYS A 13 10.53 1.04 -7.00
N ASP A 14 9.68 0.18 -7.56
CA ASP A 14 10.01 -1.22 -7.86
C ASP A 14 10.48 -1.48 -9.29
N CYS A 15 10.90 -0.45 -10.01
CA CYS A 15 11.31 -0.59 -11.41
C CYS A 15 12.46 -1.58 -11.59
N GLY A 16 13.53 -1.45 -10.81
CA GLY A 16 14.70 -2.33 -10.85
C GLY A 16 14.38 -3.81 -10.57
N PRO A 17 13.74 -4.17 -9.45
CA PRO A 17 13.35 -5.54 -9.13
C PRO A 17 12.41 -6.13 -10.18
N THR A 18 11.52 -5.30 -10.74
CA THR A 18 10.63 -5.72 -11.83
C THR A 18 11.41 -6.01 -13.12
N CYS A 19 12.45 -5.25 -13.44
CA CYS A 19 13.36 -5.55 -14.56
C CYS A 19 14.03 -6.92 -14.39
N LEU A 20 14.55 -7.24 -13.20
CA LEU A 20 15.12 -8.57 -12.91
C LEU A 20 14.09 -9.69 -13.06
N ARG A 21 12.85 -9.44 -12.62
CA ARG A 21 11.74 -10.41 -12.78
C ARG A 21 11.41 -10.67 -14.25
N ILE A 22 11.40 -9.62 -15.08
CA ILE A 22 11.16 -9.72 -16.52
C ILE A 22 12.25 -10.55 -17.20
N ILE A 23 13.52 -10.26 -16.89
CA ILE A 23 14.67 -10.97 -17.46
C ILE A 23 14.71 -12.43 -16.98
N SER A 24 14.44 -12.69 -15.70
CA SER A 24 14.35 -14.05 -15.16
C SER A 24 13.29 -14.87 -15.90
N LYS A 25 12.12 -14.26 -16.18
CA LYS A 25 11.06 -14.92 -16.95
C LYS A 25 11.41 -15.14 -18.41
N TYR A 26 12.22 -14.28 -19.00
CA TYR A 26 12.72 -14.46 -20.37
C TYR A 26 13.59 -15.72 -20.46
N TYR A 27 14.41 -15.96 -19.45
CA TYR A 27 15.20 -17.19 -19.29
C TYR A 27 14.42 -18.36 -18.67
N GLY A 28 13.09 -18.25 -18.55
CA GLY A 28 12.21 -19.36 -18.18
C GLY A 28 11.86 -19.48 -16.69
N LYS A 29 12.48 -18.70 -15.79
CA LYS A 29 12.24 -18.78 -14.34
C LYS A 29 11.17 -17.80 -13.84
N ILE A 30 10.26 -18.25 -12.97
CA ILE A 30 9.28 -17.39 -12.32
C ILE A 30 9.74 -17.10 -10.89
N LEU A 31 10.11 -15.85 -10.62
CA LEU A 31 10.51 -15.40 -9.29
C LEU A 31 9.48 -14.42 -8.70
N PRO A 32 9.15 -14.52 -7.40
CA PRO A 32 8.31 -13.55 -6.70
C PRO A 32 8.97 -12.17 -6.65
N LEU A 33 8.18 -11.13 -6.88
CA LEU A 33 8.71 -9.75 -6.83
C LEU A 33 9.22 -9.36 -5.44
N GLN A 34 8.56 -9.84 -4.38
CA GLN A 34 8.94 -9.50 -3.00
C GLN A 34 10.35 -9.99 -2.67
N MET A 35 10.67 -11.23 -3.05
CA MET A 35 12.04 -11.77 -2.94
C MET A 35 13.06 -10.88 -3.65
N LEU A 36 12.77 -10.46 -4.89
CA LEU A 36 13.67 -9.61 -5.66
C LEU A 36 13.87 -8.23 -5.02
N ARG A 37 12.82 -7.64 -4.41
CA ARG A 37 12.93 -6.38 -3.67
C ARG A 37 13.81 -6.50 -2.43
N ASP A 38 13.66 -7.59 -1.70
CA ASP A 38 14.42 -7.85 -0.49
C ASP A 38 15.90 -8.06 -0.83
N LEU A 39 16.19 -8.80 -1.91
CA LEU A 39 17.55 -8.99 -2.44
C LEU A 39 18.17 -7.71 -3.00
N SER A 40 17.39 -6.84 -3.64
CA SER A 40 17.88 -5.56 -4.19
C SER A 40 17.88 -4.41 -3.18
N GLU A 41 17.45 -4.68 -1.94
CA GLU A 41 17.31 -3.70 -0.86
C GLU A 41 16.52 -2.44 -1.26
N THR A 42 15.35 -2.63 -1.90
CA THR A 42 14.54 -1.49 -2.38
C THR A 42 13.98 -0.65 -1.22
N THR A 43 14.24 0.66 -1.25
CA THR A 43 13.78 1.63 -0.23
C THR A 43 12.78 2.65 -0.80
N ARG A 44 12.43 3.68 -0.02
CA ARG A 44 11.61 4.83 -0.48
C ARG A 44 12.24 5.56 -1.67
N GLU A 45 13.57 5.48 -1.84
CA GLU A 45 14.26 6.13 -2.95
C GLU A 45 14.24 5.28 -4.22
N GLY A 46 14.19 3.96 -4.07
CA GLY A 46 14.27 2.97 -5.15
C GLY A 46 15.36 1.93 -4.87
N SER A 47 15.74 1.17 -5.90
CA SER A 47 16.91 0.27 -5.83
C SER A 47 18.13 0.93 -6.46
N SER A 48 19.29 0.81 -5.81
CA SER A 48 20.56 1.22 -6.41
C SER A 48 20.99 0.22 -7.48
N LEU A 49 21.78 0.67 -8.45
CA LEU A 49 22.33 -0.21 -9.50
C LEU A 49 23.19 -1.33 -8.88
N LEU A 50 23.96 -1.01 -7.83
CA LEU A 50 24.74 -1.98 -7.08
C LEU A 50 23.85 -3.03 -6.40
N GLY A 51 22.74 -2.60 -5.76
CA GLY A 51 21.76 -3.50 -5.16
C GLY A 51 21.14 -4.43 -6.19
N LEU A 52 20.80 -3.91 -7.39
CA LEU A 52 20.29 -4.73 -8.49
C LEU A 52 21.32 -5.73 -9.02
N SER A 53 22.58 -5.33 -9.14
CA SER A 53 23.68 -6.24 -9.52
C SER A 53 23.82 -7.38 -8.51
N LYS A 54 23.89 -7.07 -7.22
CA LYS A 54 23.98 -8.09 -6.15
C LYS A 54 22.76 -9.00 -6.10
N ALA A 55 21.57 -8.46 -6.33
CA ALA A 55 20.34 -9.24 -6.41
C ALA A 55 20.37 -10.20 -7.59
N ALA A 56 20.85 -9.75 -8.75
CA ALA A 56 21.02 -10.57 -9.94
C ALA A 56 22.04 -11.71 -9.70
N GLU A 57 23.16 -11.43 -9.05
CA GLU A 57 24.15 -12.44 -8.65
C GLU A 57 23.57 -13.46 -7.67
N SER A 58 22.77 -12.99 -6.71
CA SER A 58 22.14 -13.85 -5.69
C SER A 58 21.13 -14.84 -6.29
N ILE A 59 20.42 -14.46 -7.36
CA ILE A 59 19.55 -15.36 -8.12
C ILE A 59 20.31 -16.20 -9.17
N GLY A 60 21.62 -15.98 -9.33
CA GLY A 60 22.47 -16.80 -10.19
C GLY A 60 22.79 -16.22 -11.57
N PHE A 61 22.49 -14.95 -11.84
CA PHE A 61 23.07 -14.28 -13.00
C PHE A 61 24.54 -13.91 -12.74
N LYS A 62 25.31 -13.79 -13.81
CA LYS A 62 26.53 -12.97 -13.81
C LYS A 62 26.11 -11.57 -14.24
N SER A 63 26.44 -10.56 -13.43
CA SER A 63 26.09 -9.17 -13.75
C SER A 63 27.32 -8.30 -13.94
N LEU A 64 27.19 -7.32 -14.83
CA LEU A 64 28.21 -6.30 -15.06
C LEU A 64 27.53 -4.94 -15.24
N SER A 65 27.89 -3.98 -14.40
CA SER A 65 27.41 -2.59 -14.48
C SER A 65 28.47 -1.72 -15.13
N VAL A 66 28.18 -1.15 -16.30
CA VAL A 66 29.13 -0.35 -17.10
C VAL A 66 28.50 0.94 -17.61
N LYS A 67 29.34 1.94 -17.85
CA LYS A 67 29.01 3.10 -18.66
C LYS A 67 29.51 2.84 -20.08
N VAL A 68 28.63 2.97 -21.07
CA VAL A 68 28.94 2.68 -22.47
C VAL A 68 28.28 3.72 -23.38
N ASP A 69 28.83 3.89 -24.57
CA ASP A 69 28.18 4.65 -25.64
C ASP A 69 27.11 3.79 -26.36
N PHE A 70 26.40 4.40 -27.31
CA PHE A 70 25.35 3.70 -28.03
C PHE A 70 25.89 2.63 -28.98
N LYS A 71 27.06 2.84 -29.59
CA LYS A 71 27.67 1.85 -30.50
C LYS A 71 28.02 0.56 -29.75
N THR A 72 28.67 0.68 -28.60
CA THR A 72 29.02 -0.45 -27.74
C THR A 72 27.77 -1.19 -27.25
N LEU A 73 26.68 -0.47 -26.92
CA LEU A 73 25.40 -1.09 -26.56
C LEU A 73 24.80 -1.93 -27.71
N VAL A 74 24.98 -1.52 -28.95
CA VAL A 74 24.42 -2.22 -30.13
C VAL A 74 25.28 -3.42 -30.52
N GLU A 75 26.60 -3.29 -30.46
CA GLU A 75 27.54 -4.30 -30.99
C GLU A 75 27.93 -5.35 -29.94
N ASP A 76 28.15 -4.95 -28.69
CA ASP A 76 28.81 -5.81 -27.69
C ASP A 76 27.92 -6.21 -26.51
N ALA A 77 26.82 -5.49 -26.22
CA ALA A 77 26.00 -5.78 -25.04
C ALA A 77 25.02 -6.95 -25.29
N PRO A 78 25.04 -8.02 -24.47
CA PRO A 78 24.07 -9.10 -24.59
C PRO A 78 22.68 -8.64 -24.13
N LEU A 79 21.66 -9.02 -24.91
CA LEU A 79 20.26 -8.69 -24.66
C LEU A 79 19.51 -9.92 -24.11
N PRO A 80 18.55 -9.75 -23.19
CA PRO A 80 18.07 -8.48 -22.63
C PRO A 80 18.96 -7.90 -21.53
N CYS A 81 19.16 -6.58 -21.53
CA CYS A 81 19.91 -5.85 -20.50
C CYS A 81 19.03 -4.78 -19.83
N VAL A 82 19.43 -4.32 -18.65
CA VAL A 82 18.74 -3.23 -17.93
C VAL A 82 19.48 -1.92 -18.18
N VAL A 83 18.77 -0.84 -18.50
CA VAL A 83 19.36 0.49 -18.67
C VAL A 83 18.76 1.47 -17.66
N PHE A 84 19.59 2.39 -17.17
CA PHE A 84 19.14 3.46 -16.28
C PHE A 84 18.49 4.57 -17.10
N TRP A 85 17.21 4.84 -16.84
CA TRP A 85 16.33 5.61 -17.71
C TRP A 85 15.90 6.91 -17.03
N MET A 86 16.04 8.04 -17.74
CA MET A 86 15.66 9.38 -17.28
C MET A 86 16.21 9.78 -15.90
N LYS A 87 17.35 9.21 -15.51
CA LYS A 87 18.01 9.41 -14.20
C LYS A 87 17.18 9.01 -12.97
N GLN A 88 16.07 8.29 -13.13
CA GLN A 88 15.16 7.96 -12.01
C GLN A 88 14.43 6.62 -12.15
N HIS A 89 14.63 5.90 -13.25
CA HIS A 89 13.87 4.69 -13.59
C HIS A 89 14.78 3.61 -14.17
N TYR A 90 14.34 2.35 -14.18
CA TYR A 90 15.04 1.26 -14.86
C TYR A 90 14.11 0.62 -15.90
N VAL A 91 14.65 0.32 -17.08
CA VAL A 91 13.90 -0.35 -18.15
C VAL A 91 14.72 -1.47 -18.77
N VAL A 92 14.06 -2.47 -19.36
CA VAL A 92 14.73 -3.61 -20.02
C VAL A 92 14.80 -3.39 -21.52
N VAL A 93 15.98 -3.29 -22.09
CA VAL A 93 16.18 -3.34 -23.55
C VAL A 93 16.27 -4.80 -23.95
N TYR A 94 15.37 -5.26 -24.82
CA TYR A 94 15.30 -6.67 -25.19
C TYR A 94 15.59 -6.95 -26.66
N LYS A 95 15.53 -5.93 -27.52
CA LYS A 95 15.84 -6.07 -28.94
C LYS A 95 16.25 -4.74 -29.54
N ILE A 96 17.29 -4.75 -30.35
CA ILE A 96 17.71 -3.62 -31.18
C ILE A 96 17.67 -4.08 -32.65
N GLN A 97 17.04 -3.30 -33.52
CA GLN A 97 16.93 -3.64 -34.94
C GLN A 97 17.44 -2.50 -35.82
N LYS A 98 18.42 -2.81 -36.68
CA LYS A 98 18.91 -1.89 -37.71
C LYS A 98 17.82 -1.61 -38.75
N LYS A 99 17.57 -0.34 -39.08
CA LYS A 99 16.66 0.12 -40.13
C LYS A 99 17.46 0.85 -41.23
N ARG A 100 16.79 1.24 -42.32
CA ARG A 100 17.43 1.97 -43.44
C ARG A 100 18.01 3.33 -43.01
N GLN A 101 17.44 3.95 -41.97
CA GLN A 101 17.95 5.15 -41.32
C GLN A 101 17.97 4.90 -39.80
N GLY A 102 19.16 4.63 -39.26
CA GLY A 102 19.38 4.43 -37.82
C GLY A 102 18.86 3.10 -37.25
N TYR A 103 18.67 3.09 -35.93
CA TYR A 103 18.22 1.93 -35.17
C TYR A 103 16.81 2.11 -34.58
N ARG A 104 16.10 1.00 -34.42
CA ARG A 104 14.86 0.93 -33.64
C ARG A 104 15.08 0.05 -32.41
N ILE A 105 14.88 0.64 -31.24
CA ILE A 105 15.14 0.02 -29.95
C ILE A 105 13.83 -0.40 -29.32
N TYR A 106 13.74 -1.64 -28.87
CA TYR A 106 12.56 -2.20 -28.22
C TYR A 106 12.83 -2.39 -26.73
N ILE A 107 11.95 -1.80 -25.93
CA ILE A 107 12.07 -1.72 -24.48
C ILE A 107 10.84 -2.34 -23.83
N SER A 108 11.06 -3.07 -22.75
CA SER A 108 10.05 -3.45 -21.78
C SER A 108 10.17 -2.53 -20.57
N ASP A 109 9.30 -1.54 -20.50
CA ASP A 109 9.26 -0.59 -19.39
C ASP A 109 8.29 -1.09 -18.31
N PRO A 110 8.77 -1.40 -17.08
CA PRO A 110 7.94 -1.85 -15.96
C PRO A 110 6.71 -0.98 -15.65
N SER A 111 6.71 0.30 -16.00
CA SER A 111 5.61 1.24 -15.76
C SER A 111 4.59 1.26 -16.89
N TYR A 112 5.02 1.06 -18.14
CA TYR A 112 4.19 1.30 -19.33
C TYR A 112 3.86 0.05 -20.14
N GLY A 113 4.80 -0.89 -20.27
CA GLY A 113 4.67 -2.04 -21.17
C GLY A 113 5.80 -2.14 -22.20
N LEU A 114 5.54 -2.92 -23.24
CA LEU A 114 6.44 -3.07 -24.39
C LEU A 114 6.30 -1.85 -25.33
N ILE A 115 7.37 -1.09 -25.50
CA ILE A 115 7.44 0.13 -26.32
C ILE A 115 8.61 0.02 -27.30
N SER A 116 8.59 0.81 -28.38
CA SER A 116 9.75 1.00 -29.26
C SER A 116 10.07 2.48 -29.41
N TYR A 117 11.34 2.84 -29.40
CA TYR A 117 11.84 4.20 -29.59
C TYR A 117 12.71 4.30 -30.86
N SER A 118 12.80 5.50 -31.41
CA SER A 118 13.87 5.84 -32.36
C SER A 118 15.20 6.00 -31.63
N GLU A 119 16.30 5.99 -32.37
CA GLU A 119 17.65 6.19 -31.83
C GLU A 119 17.81 7.53 -31.09
N GLU A 120 17.34 8.63 -31.68
CA GLU A 120 17.39 9.96 -31.04
C GLU A 120 16.56 10.04 -29.76
N GLU A 121 15.33 9.50 -29.78
CA GLU A 121 14.46 9.46 -28.60
C GLU A 121 15.07 8.60 -27.49
N PHE A 122 15.73 7.49 -27.86
CA PHE A 122 16.38 6.61 -26.90
C PHE A 122 17.55 7.30 -26.22
N LEU A 123 18.46 7.91 -26.98
CA LEU A 123 19.62 8.64 -26.46
C LEU A 123 19.23 9.77 -25.51
N GLN A 124 18.21 10.56 -25.87
CA GLN A 124 17.71 11.65 -25.03
C GLN A 124 17.18 11.18 -23.67
N ASN A 125 16.55 10.00 -23.64
CA ASN A 125 15.95 9.45 -22.42
C ASN A 125 16.92 8.59 -21.60
N TRP A 126 17.89 7.93 -22.25
CA TRP A 126 18.87 7.08 -21.60
C TRP A 126 20.04 7.88 -21.02
N ILE A 127 20.64 8.78 -21.82
CA ILE A 127 21.83 9.55 -21.43
C ILE A 127 21.43 10.97 -21.02
N GLY A 128 20.69 11.68 -21.88
CA GLY A 128 20.22 13.04 -21.61
C GLY A 128 20.11 13.92 -22.86
N LYS A 129 19.61 15.15 -22.68
CA LYS A 129 19.50 16.12 -23.77
C LYS A 129 20.89 16.54 -24.26
N GLY A 130 21.15 16.39 -25.57
CA GLY A 130 22.43 16.72 -26.21
C GLY A 130 23.40 15.54 -26.36
N ALA A 131 23.01 14.33 -25.95
CA ALA A 131 23.83 13.12 -26.12
C ALA A 131 23.93 12.69 -27.59
N THR A 132 25.13 12.31 -28.02
CA THR A 132 25.43 11.72 -29.34
C THR A 132 25.69 10.21 -29.23
N ASP A 133 25.83 9.55 -30.37
CA ASP A 133 26.16 8.13 -30.49
C ASP A 133 27.47 7.71 -29.80
N THR A 134 28.36 8.67 -29.58
CA THR A 134 29.72 8.54 -29.02
C THR A 134 29.83 8.96 -27.55
N THR A 135 28.73 9.36 -26.91
CA THR A 135 28.76 9.80 -25.50
C THR A 135 28.76 8.59 -24.57
N GLU A 136 29.88 8.32 -23.88
CA GLU A 136 30.08 7.16 -22.98
C GLU A 136 29.45 7.32 -21.57
N GLU A 137 28.33 8.02 -21.44
CA GLU A 137 27.69 8.27 -20.14
C GLU A 137 26.49 7.35 -19.86
N GLY A 138 26.12 6.49 -20.82
CA GLY A 138 24.96 5.60 -20.72
C GLY A 138 25.18 4.44 -19.75
N ILE A 139 24.40 4.37 -18.68
CA ILE A 139 24.54 3.32 -17.65
C ILE A 139 23.72 2.09 -18.06
N VAL A 140 24.38 0.92 -18.07
CA VAL A 140 23.81 -0.39 -18.42
C VAL A 140 24.20 -1.42 -17.37
N LEU A 141 23.24 -2.27 -17.02
CA LEU A 141 23.44 -3.50 -16.27
C LEU A 141 23.19 -4.68 -17.21
N VAL A 142 24.28 -5.35 -17.55
CA VAL A 142 24.33 -6.51 -18.42
C VAL A 142 24.20 -7.78 -17.57
N LEU A 143 23.43 -8.77 -18.06
CA LEU A 143 23.13 -10.01 -17.32
C LEU A 143 23.32 -11.23 -18.21
N GLU A 144 24.05 -12.23 -17.72
CA GLU A 144 24.22 -13.54 -18.35
C GLU A 144 23.83 -14.66 -17.38
N THR A 145 23.18 -15.72 -17.87
CA THR A 145 22.81 -16.86 -17.03
C THR A 145 24.03 -17.68 -16.66
N THR A 146 24.03 -18.27 -15.46
CA THR A 146 25.05 -19.24 -15.03
C THR A 146 24.39 -20.59 -14.72
N ALA A 147 25.20 -21.65 -14.58
CA ALA A 147 24.69 -22.97 -14.19
C ALA A 147 23.87 -22.96 -12.89
N ARG A 148 24.15 -22.02 -11.96
CA ARG A 148 23.40 -21.84 -10.71
C ARG A 148 21.97 -21.32 -10.96
N PHE A 149 21.79 -20.46 -11.97
CA PHE A 149 20.46 -19.96 -12.36
C PHE A 149 19.59 -21.10 -12.89
N ASP A 150 20.15 -21.99 -13.71
CA ASP A 150 19.41 -23.11 -14.30
C ASP A 150 18.93 -24.12 -13.25
N GLN A 151 19.71 -24.32 -12.18
CA GLN A 151 19.37 -25.19 -11.06
C GLN A 151 18.31 -24.60 -10.11
N GLN A 152 18.00 -23.32 -10.20
CA GLN A 152 17.03 -22.67 -9.32
C GLN A 152 15.61 -23.15 -9.62
N GLU A 153 14.86 -23.62 -8.61
CA GLU A 153 13.47 -24.06 -8.82
C GLU A 153 12.54 -22.89 -9.10
N ASP A 154 11.48 -23.13 -9.88
CA ASP A 154 10.41 -22.16 -10.08
C ASP A 154 9.66 -21.95 -8.76
N ILE A 155 9.90 -20.81 -8.13
CA ILE A 155 9.10 -20.37 -6.98
C ILE A 155 7.85 -19.74 -7.57
N SER A 156 6.87 -20.58 -7.93
CA SER A 156 5.57 -20.07 -8.37
C SER A 156 5.05 -19.12 -7.30
N ASP A 157 4.70 -17.89 -7.68
CA ASP A 157 3.84 -17.05 -6.83
C ASP A 157 2.71 -17.97 -6.37
N ARG A 158 2.52 -18.13 -5.05
CA ARG A 158 1.27 -18.70 -4.52
C ARG A 158 0.18 -17.78 -5.05
N SER A 159 -0.34 -18.05 -6.25
CA SER A 159 -1.17 -17.10 -6.97
C SER A 159 -2.41 -16.93 -6.13
N PHE A 160 -2.50 -15.79 -5.49
CA PHE A 160 -3.52 -15.55 -4.50
C PHE A 160 -4.88 -15.63 -5.17
N SER A 161 -5.63 -16.67 -4.81
CA SER A 161 -6.96 -16.85 -5.33
C SER A 161 -7.87 -15.89 -4.58
N ILE A 162 -8.37 -14.87 -5.28
CA ILE A 162 -9.46 -13.98 -4.82
C ILE A 162 -10.56 -14.81 -4.15
N LYS A 163 -10.84 -16.01 -4.68
CA LYS A 163 -11.80 -16.95 -4.10
C LYS A 163 -11.47 -17.33 -2.67
N ASN A 164 -10.21 -17.63 -2.33
CA ASN A 164 -9.82 -18.07 -0.98
C ASN A 164 -9.95 -16.96 0.05
N TYR A 165 -9.55 -15.74 -0.31
CA TYR A 165 -9.68 -14.57 0.58
C TYR A 165 -11.14 -14.23 0.83
N LEU A 166 -11.94 -14.18 -0.23
CA LEU A 166 -13.35 -13.84 -0.12
C LEU A 166 -14.17 -14.96 0.53
N LYS A 167 -13.75 -16.23 0.41
CA LYS A 167 -14.43 -17.38 0.99
C LYS A 167 -14.70 -17.19 2.48
N HIS A 168 -13.73 -16.69 3.24
CA HIS A 168 -13.91 -16.46 4.67
C HIS A 168 -15.10 -15.52 4.97
N TYR A 169 -15.19 -14.42 4.23
CA TYR A 169 -16.29 -13.46 4.36
C TYR A 169 -17.63 -14.03 3.85
N PHE A 170 -17.65 -14.74 2.72
CA PHE A 170 -18.87 -15.37 2.20
C PHE A 170 -19.46 -16.42 3.14
N PHE A 171 -18.63 -17.27 3.76
CA PHE A 171 -19.12 -18.30 4.69
C PHE A 171 -19.70 -17.71 5.98
N LYS A 172 -19.11 -16.63 6.50
CA LYS A 172 -19.58 -15.93 7.70
C LYS A 172 -20.99 -15.37 7.53
N TYR A 173 -21.33 -14.89 6.32
CA TYR A 173 -22.62 -14.24 6.03
C TYR A 173 -23.57 -15.08 5.17
N LYS A 174 -23.41 -16.41 5.14
CA LYS A 174 -24.19 -17.33 4.30
C LYS A 174 -25.72 -17.15 4.39
N SER A 175 -26.26 -16.84 5.59
CA SER A 175 -27.70 -16.65 5.78
C SER A 175 -28.23 -15.46 4.98
N PHE A 176 -27.52 -14.32 5.01
CA PHE A 176 -27.91 -13.15 4.23
C PHE A 176 -27.79 -13.40 2.74
N ILE A 177 -26.76 -14.13 2.30
CA ILE A 177 -26.58 -14.51 0.90
C ILE A 177 -27.73 -15.40 0.42
N ILE A 178 -28.20 -16.35 1.25
CA ILE A 178 -29.36 -17.19 0.93
C ILE A 178 -30.64 -16.36 0.85
N GLN A 179 -30.88 -15.42 1.79
CA GLN A 179 -32.02 -14.51 1.73
C GLN A 179 -32.00 -13.64 0.48
N LEU A 180 -30.82 -13.14 0.09
CA LEU A 180 -30.62 -12.42 -1.16
C LEU A 180 -30.93 -13.32 -2.36
N ALA A 181 -30.43 -14.56 -2.40
CA ALA A 181 -30.72 -15.52 -3.47
C ALA A 181 -32.23 -15.83 -3.59
N LEU A 182 -32.93 -16.00 -2.47
CA LEU A 182 -34.38 -16.19 -2.45
C LEU A 182 -35.12 -14.95 -2.95
N GLY A 183 -34.72 -13.76 -2.49
CA GLY A 183 -35.28 -12.49 -2.98
C GLY A 183 -35.02 -12.28 -4.47
N LEU A 184 -33.86 -12.71 -4.98
CA LEU A 184 -33.53 -12.67 -6.39
C LEU A 184 -34.45 -13.56 -7.22
N ILE A 185 -34.61 -14.82 -6.82
CA ILE A 185 -35.50 -15.77 -7.50
C ILE A 185 -36.95 -15.27 -7.44
N GLY A 186 -37.41 -14.82 -6.26
CA GLY A 186 -38.76 -14.26 -6.09
C GLY A 186 -39.00 -13.04 -6.98
N GLY A 187 -38.06 -12.09 -7.01
CA GLY A 187 -38.16 -10.90 -7.86
C GLY A 187 -38.16 -11.24 -9.36
N SER A 188 -37.33 -12.21 -9.79
CA SER A 188 -37.30 -12.70 -11.17
C SER A 188 -38.60 -13.42 -11.57
N LEU A 189 -39.20 -14.18 -10.66
CA LEU A 189 -40.49 -14.84 -10.92
C LEU A 189 -41.63 -13.84 -11.04
N LEU A 190 -41.67 -12.80 -10.19
CA LEU A 190 -42.65 -11.73 -10.30
C LEU A 190 -42.47 -10.93 -11.61
N SER A 191 -41.22 -10.66 -12.01
CA SER A 191 -40.95 -9.92 -13.25
C SER A 191 -41.37 -10.69 -14.51
N LEU A 192 -41.33 -12.02 -14.48
CA LEU A 192 -41.77 -12.89 -15.58
C LEU A 192 -43.28 -12.79 -15.86
N VAL A 193 -44.09 -12.39 -14.87
CA VAL A 193 -45.56 -12.29 -15.05
C VAL A 193 -45.95 -11.10 -15.93
N PHE A 194 -45.19 -10.00 -15.90
CA PHE A 194 -45.51 -8.77 -16.65
C PHE A 194 -45.70 -8.97 -18.17
N PRO A 195 -44.80 -9.65 -18.91
CA PRO A 195 -44.98 -9.82 -20.35
C PRO A 195 -46.28 -10.56 -20.69
N PHE A 196 -46.70 -11.54 -19.90
CA PHE A 196 -47.96 -12.27 -20.13
C PHE A 196 -49.19 -11.43 -19.78
N LEU A 197 -49.10 -10.56 -18.78
CA LEU A 197 -50.17 -9.59 -18.50
C LEU A 197 -50.30 -8.57 -19.63
N THR A 198 -49.18 -8.08 -20.17
CA THR A 198 -49.18 -7.21 -21.37
C THR A 198 -49.78 -7.92 -22.58
N GLN A 199 -49.47 -9.20 -22.79
CA GLN A 199 -50.10 -10.02 -23.82
C GLN A 199 -51.63 -10.05 -23.66
N SER A 200 -52.07 -10.36 -22.43
CA SER A 200 -53.47 -10.57 -22.11
C SER A 200 -54.31 -9.31 -22.29
N ILE A 201 -53.74 -8.14 -21.98
CA ILE A 201 -54.41 -6.85 -22.23
C ILE A 201 -54.80 -6.72 -23.70
N VAL A 202 -53.95 -7.15 -24.63
CA VAL A 202 -54.21 -6.96 -26.06
C VAL A 202 -55.06 -8.09 -26.63
N ASP A 203 -54.67 -9.34 -26.39
CA ASP A 203 -55.31 -10.51 -26.99
C ASP A 203 -56.70 -10.80 -26.39
N ILE A 204 -56.93 -10.46 -25.12
CA ILE A 204 -58.21 -10.70 -24.44
C ILE A 204 -58.94 -9.38 -24.17
N GLY A 205 -58.26 -8.38 -23.60
CA GLY A 205 -58.89 -7.12 -23.22
C GLY A 205 -59.33 -6.27 -24.42
N ILE A 206 -58.37 -5.84 -25.24
CA ILE A 206 -58.62 -4.94 -26.39
C ILE A 206 -59.41 -5.66 -27.47
N GLN A 207 -59.03 -6.90 -27.81
CA GLN A 207 -59.69 -7.65 -28.87
C GLN A 207 -61.17 -7.94 -28.56
N ASN A 208 -61.52 -8.26 -27.31
CA ASN A 208 -62.92 -8.51 -26.89
C ASN A 208 -63.62 -7.26 -26.33
N GLN A 209 -62.97 -6.09 -26.33
CA GLN A 209 -63.48 -4.84 -25.77
C GLN A 209 -63.92 -4.94 -24.29
N ASP A 210 -63.28 -5.81 -23.51
CA ASP A 210 -63.61 -6.05 -22.10
C ASP A 210 -62.81 -5.13 -21.17
N LEU A 211 -63.41 -3.97 -20.83
CA LEU A 211 -62.83 -3.00 -19.91
C LEU A 211 -62.66 -3.55 -18.49
N ASN A 212 -63.53 -4.46 -18.04
CA ASN A 212 -63.45 -5.02 -16.70
C ASN A 212 -62.21 -5.92 -16.57
N PHE A 213 -61.91 -6.70 -17.62
CA PHE A 213 -60.68 -7.48 -17.69
C PHE A 213 -59.43 -6.58 -17.69
N ILE A 214 -59.46 -5.46 -18.43
CA ILE A 214 -58.34 -4.50 -18.44
C ILE A 214 -58.11 -3.91 -17.04
N TYR A 215 -59.16 -3.52 -16.31
CA TYR A 215 -59.04 -3.06 -14.94
C TYR A 215 -58.47 -4.14 -14.00
N LEU A 216 -58.89 -5.40 -14.16
CA LEU A 216 -58.35 -6.51 -13.38
C LEU A 216 -56.85 -6.70 -13.63
N VAL A 217 -56.39 -6.65 -14.89
CA VAL A 217 -54.97 -6.74 -15.21
C VAL A 217 -54.20 -5.53 -14.68
N LEU A 218 -54.76 -4.32 -14.75
CA LEU A 218 -54.15 -3.11 -14.18
C LEU A 218 -53.90 -3.27 -12.68
N PHE A 219 -54.91 -3.66 -11.90
CA PHE A 219 -54.76 -3.90 -10.46
C PHE A 219 -53.74 -5.01 -10.17
N ALA A 220 -53.74 -6.09 -10.98
CA ALA A 220 -52.75 -7.15 -10.87
C ALA A 220 -51.32 -6.64 -11.11
N GLN A 221 -51.09 -5.82 -12.15
CA GLN A 221 -49.79 -5.20 -12.44
C GLN A 221 -49.32 -4.28 -11.30
N ILE A 222 -50.22 -3.45 -10.75
CA ILE A 222 -49.89 -2.58 -9.62
C ILE A 222 -49.48 -3.41 -8.40
N MET A 223 -50.23 -4.48 -8.07
CA MET A 223 -49.92 -5.35 -6.94
C MET A 223 -48.59 -6.08 -7.11
N LEU A 224 -48.31 -6.60 -8.31
CA LEU A 224 -47.02 -7.23 -8.63
C LEU A 224 -45.87 -6.24 -8.54
N TYR A 225 -46.06 -5.00 -9.02
CA TYR A 225 -45.06 -3.95 -8.95
C TYR A 225 -44.76 -3.56 -7.50
N ILE A 226 -45.77 -3.42 -6.64
CA ILE A 226 -45.59 -3.18 -5.20
C ILE A 226 -44.85 -4.34 -4.54
N GLY A 227 -45.18 -5.59 -4.88
CA GLY A 227 -44.47 -6.77 -4.40
C GLY A 227 -43.00 -6.79 -4.81
N GLN A 228 -42.72 -6.49 -6.08
CA GLN A 228 -41.35 -6.37 -6.60
C GLN A 228 -40.59 -5.25 -5.88
N MET A 229 -41.20 -4.07 -5.72
CA MET A 229 -40.61 -2.94 -4.99
C MET A 229 -40.29 -3.32 -3.53
N GLY A 230 -41.18 -4.04 -2.85
CA GLY A 230 -40.93 -4.54 -1.50
C GLY A 230 -39.71 -5.45 -1.42
N ILE A 231 -39.60 -6.41 -2.36
CA ILE A 231 -38.42 -7.29 -2.47
C ILE A 231 -37.15 -6.46 -2.71
N GLU A 232 -37.19 -5.46 -3.60
CA GLU A 232 -36.03 -4.62 -3.89
C GLU A 232 -35.58 -3.78 -2.69
N VAL A 233 -36.53 -3.22 -1.94
CA VAL A 233 -36.23 -2.49 -0.69
C VAL A 233 -35.58 -3.43 0.31
N ILE A 234 -36.19 -4.57 0.63
CA ILE A 234 -35.64 -5.55 1.59
C ILE A 234 -34.23 -5.98 1.16
N ARG A 235 -34.03 -6.29 -0.13
CA ARG A 235 -32.73 -6.63 -0.71
C ARG A 235 -31.73 -5.49 -0.51
N GLY A 236 -32.12 -4.25 -0.77
CA GLY A 236 -31.28 -3.07 -0.58
C GLY A 236 -30.79 -2.91 0.86
N TRP A 237 -31.66 -3.14 1.85
CA TRP A 237 -31.30 -3.10 3.27
C TRP A 237 -30.34 -4.23 3.66
N ILE A 238 -30.61 -5.47 3.23
CA ILE A 238 -29.71 -6.61 3.48
C ILE A 238 -28.33 -6.36 2.85
N LEU A 239 -28.30 -5.85 1.62
CA LEU A 239 -27.08 -5.49 0.90
C LEU A 239 -26.27 -4.44 1.65
N LEU A 240 -26.91 -3.35 2.11
CA LEU A 240 -26.24 -2.29 2.85
C LEU A 240 -25.63 -2.83 4.14
N HIS A 241 -26.39 -3.63 4.89
CA HIS A 241 -25.92 -4.24 6.14
C HIS A 241 -24.72 -5.18 5.89
N LEU A 242 -24.81 -6.01 4.86
CA LEU A 242 -23.74 -6.93 4.46
C LEU A 242 -22.49 -6.17 4.01
N SER A 243 -22.64 -5.17 3.13
CA SER A 243 -21.53 -4.37 2.58
C SER A 243 -20.74 -3.66 3.67
N SER A 244 -21.45 -2.96 4.56
CA SER A 244 -20.83 -2.21 5.64
C SER A 244 -20.02 -3.11 6.58
N ARG A 245 -20.56 -4.28 6.95
CA ARG A 245 -19.83 -5.22 7.82
C ARG A 245 -18.61 -5.84 7.16
N ILE A 246 -18.72 -6.22 5.88
CA ILE A 246 -17.59 -6.74 5.11
C ILE A 246 -16.50 -5.66 5.00
N ASN A 247 -16.89 -4.42 4.69
CA ASN A 247 -15.95 -3.31 4.58
C ASN A 247 -15.19 -3.07 5.90
N ILE A 248 -15.91 -2.96 7.02
CA ILE A 248 -15.30 -2.80 8.35
C ILE A 248 -14.33 -3.94 8.65
N SER A 249 -14.69 -5.19 8.31
CA SER A 249 -13.81 -6.35 8.56
C SER A 249 -12.54 -6.27 7.73
N ILE A 250 -12.62 -5.99 6.42
CA ILE A 250 -11.44 -5.89 5.54
C ILE A 250 -10.50 -4.78 6.01
N VAL A 251 -11.04 -3.61 6.34
CA VAL A 251 -10.24 -2.47 6.82
C VAL A 251 -9.62 -2.79 8.17
N SER A 252 -10.38 -3.41 9.08
CA SER A 252 -9.87 -3.82 10.39
C SER A 252 -8.77 -4.87 10.28
N ASP A 253 -8.93 -5.89 9.45
CA ASP A 253 -7.92 -6.94 9.21
C ASP A 253 -6.64 -6.34 8.62
N PHE A 254 -6.77 -5.35 7.74
CA PHE A 254 -5.64 -4.62 7.19
C PHE A 254 -4.90 -3.78 8.25
N PHE A 255 -5.61 -3.06 9.12
CA PHE A 255 -4.99 -2.34 10.23
C PHE A 255 -4.31 -3.26 11.24
N ILE A 256 -4.94 -4.40 11.57
CA ILE A 256 -4.34 -5.43 12.43
C ILE A 256 -3.04 -5.92 11.81
N LYS A 257 -3.04 -6.21 10.51
CA LYS A 257 -1.82 -6.63 9.81
C LYS A 257 -0.75 -5.54 9.84
N LEU A 258 -1.09 -4.29 9.51
CA LEU A 258 -0.14 -3.17 9.56
C LEU A 258 0.52 -3.03 10.95
N MET A 259 -0.25 -3.14 12.04
CA MET A 259 0.28 -3.04 13.41
C MET A 259 1.18 -4.21 13.82
N ARG A 260 1.15 -5.33 13.09
CA ARG A 260 2.04 -6.49 13.30
C ARG A 260 3.31 -6.43 12.47
N LEU A 261 3.43 -5.52 11.52
CA LEU A 261 4.64 -5.41 10.69
C LEU A 261 5.78 -4.71 11.43
N PRO A 262 7.03 -5.08 11.15
CA PRO A 262 8.19 -4.44 11.77
C PRO A 262 8.33 -2.97 11.33
N ILE A 263 8.93 -2.13 12.19
CA ILE A 263 9.10 -0.69 11.93
C ILE A 263 9.89 -0.42 10.64
N SER A 264 10.85 -1.28 10.30
CA SER A 264 11.61 -1.22 9.04
C SER A 264 10.73 -1.20 7.79
N PHE A 265 9.54 -1.81 7.85
CA PHE A 265 8.57 -1.75 6.75
C PHE A 265 8.13 -0.31 6.49
N PHE A 266 7.79 0.43 7.53
CA PHE A 266 7.31 1.79 7.43
C PHE A 266 8.40 2.74 6.95
N ASP A 267 9.64 2.58 7.42
CA ASP A 267 10.78 3.39 6.98
C ASP A 267 11.11 3.20 5.50
N SER A 268 10.80 2.02 4.94
CA SER A 268 11.04 1.71 3.51
C SER A 268 9.90 2.13 2.57
N ARG A 269 8.71 2.48 3.09
CA ARG A 269 7.51 2.75 2.28
C ARG A 269 7.01 4.18 2.40
N VAL A 270 6.47 4.72 1.32
CA VAL A 270 5.86 6.06 1.29
C VAL A 270 4.48 6.01 1.94
N THR A 271 4.21 6.88 2.92
CA THR A 271 2.93 6.94 3.64
C THR A 271 1.72 7.11 2.71
N ALA A 272 1.88 7.87 1.62
CA ALA A 272 0.85 8.06 0.60
C ALA A 272 0.44 6.75 -0.09
N ASP A 273 1.37 5.82 -0.32
CA ASP A 273 1.05 4.50 -0.90
C ASP A 273 0.23 3.66 0.08
N ILE A 274 0.56 3.68 1.37
CA ILE A 274 -0.22 2.99 2.41
C ILE A 274 -1.64 3.58 2.49
N MET A 275 -1.78 4.91 2.47
CA MET A 275 -3.10 5.56 2.44
C MET A 275 -3.91 5.18 1.20
N GLN A 276 -3.28 5.12 0.04
CA GLN A 276 -3.97 4.70 -1.19
C GLN A 276 -4.38 3.22 -1.14
N ARG A 277 -3.56 2.35 -0.55
CA ARG A 277 -3.92 0.94 -0.33
C ARG A 277 -5.09 0.79 0.63
N ILE A 278 -5.14 1.61 1.68
CA ILE A 278 -6.34 1.72 2.50
C ILE A 278 -7.50 2.11 1.59
N ALA A 279 -7.46 3.23 0.86
CA ALA A 279 -8.56 3.64 -0.02
C ALA A 279 -8.99 2.59 -1.09
N ASP A 280 -8.07 1.73 -1.54
CA ASP A 280 -8.33 0.66 -2.50
C ASP A 280 -9.33 -0.41 -1.98
N HIS A 281 -9.57 -0.52 -0.66
CA HIS A 281 -10.57 -1.44 -0.09
C HIS A 281 -11.97 -1.20 -0.66
N GLY A 282 -12.32 0.05 -0.99
CA GLY A 282 -13.63 0.41 -1.52
C GLY A 282 -13.92 -0.27 -2.86
N ARG A 283 -12.90 -0.60 -3.66
CA ARG A 283 -13.07 -1.34 -4.92
C ARG A 283 -13.40 -2.81 -4.68
N ILE A 284 -12.84 -3.39 -3.62
CA ILE A 284 -13.12 -4.77 -3.21
C ILE A 284 -14.52 -4.86 -2.64
N GLU A 285 -14.92 -3.88 -1.83
CA GLU A 285 -16.29 -3.75 -1.35
C GLU A 285 -17.28 -3.68 -2.53
N GLN A 286 -17.05 -2.79 -3.50
CA GLN A 286 -17.92 -2.64 -4.68
C GLN A 286 -18.08 -3.93 -5.48
N LEU A 287 -17.00 -4.73 -5.61
CA LEU A 287 -17.09 -6.06 -6.22
C LEU A 287 -17.93 -6.99 -5.35
N LEU A 288 -17.71 -7.03 -4.04
CA LEU A 288 -18.38 -8.00 -3.17
C LEU A 288 -19.88 -7.80 -2.99
N THR A 289 -20.37 -6.59 -3.19
CA THR A 289 -21.76 -6.25 -2.86
C THR A 289 -22.58 -5.88 -4.08
N ASN A 290 -22.74 -4.59 -4.36
CA ASN A 290 -23.86 -4.06 -5.16
C ASN A 290 -23.91 -4.68 -6.57
N ASN A 291 -22.76 -4.75 -7.24
CA ASN A 291 -22.76 -5.07 -8.67
C ASN A 291 -22.62 -6.58 -8.97
N SER A 292 -21.94 -7.35 -8.12
CA SER A 292 -21.89 -8.81 -8.31
C SER A 292 -23.25 -9.44 -8.11
N LEU A 293 -24.00 -9.00 -7.11
CA LEU A 293 -25.34 -9.53 -6.83
C LEU A 293 -26.36 -9.07 -7.87
N GLN A 294 -26.27 -7.83 -8.36
CA GLN A 294 -27.04 -7.40 -9.54
C GLN A 294 -26.66 -8.22 -10.79
N THR A 295 -25.37 -8.51 -11.00
CA THR A 295 -24.96 -9.33 -12.15
C THR A 295 -25.51 -10.76 -12.05
N LEU A 296 -25.49 -11.36 -10.86
CA LEU A 296 -26.14 -12.66 -10.62
C LEU A 296 -27.65 -12.59 -10.90
N PHE A 297 -28.33 -11.53 -10.45
CA PHE A 297 -29.74 -11.27 -10.78
C PHE A 297 -29.98 -11.23 -12.29
N SER A 298 -29.16 -10.46 -12.98
CA SER A 298 -29.21 -10.30 -14.43
C SER A 298 -28.96 -11.59 -15.18
N LEU A 299 -28.04 -12.43 -14.71
CA LEU A 299 -27.82 -13.76 -15.31
C LEU A 299 -29.04 -14.66 -15.16
N ILE A 300 -29.72 -14.63 -14.00
CA ILE A 300 -30.98 -15.36 -13.80
C ILE A 300 -32.07 -14.82 -14.73
N ASN A 301 -32.26 -13.50 -14.78
CA ASN A 301 -33.23 -12.87 -15.68
C ASN A 301 -32.93 -13.19 -17.15
N PHE A 302 -31.66 -13.16 -17.55
CA PHE A 302 -31.24 -13.56 -18.90
C PHE A 302 -31.66 -14.99 -19.23
N LEU A 303 -31.44 -15.94 -18.31
CA LEU A 303 -31.85 -17.34 -18.52
C LEU A 303 -33.38 -17.47 -18.58
N VAL A 304 -34.09 -16.85 -17.64
CA VAL A 304 -35.55 -16.92 -17.54
C VAL A 304 -36.22 -16.32 -18.78
N PHE A 305 -35.89 -15.09 -19.14
CA PHE A 305 -36.45 -14.42 -20.31
C PHE A 305 -35.95 -15.02 -21.64
N GLY A 306 -34.73 -15.57 -21.67
CA GLY A 306 -34.20 -16.29 -22.83
C GLY A 306 -34.99 -17.56 -23.14
N VAL A 307 -35.34 -18.34 -22.10
CA VAL A 307 -36.18 -19.54 -22.24
C VAL A 307 -37.60 -19.16 -22.70
N VAL A 308 -38.18 -18.10 -22.13
CA VAL A 308 -39.50 -17.61 -22.57
C VAL A 308 -39.47 -17.17 -24.03
N LEU A 309 -38.43 -16.43 -24.46
CA LEU A 309 -38.28 -16.01 -25.86
C LEU A 309 -38.14 -17.21 -26.82
N LEU A 310 -37.45 -18.27 -26.39
CA LEU A 310 -37.35 -19.52 -27.15
C LEU A 310 -38.72 -20.17 -27.36
N PHE A 311 -39.59 -20.17 -26.33
CA PHE A 311 -40.95 -20.68 -26.43
C PHE A 311 -41.82 -19.84 -27.37
N TYR A 312 -41.65 -18.51 -27.41
CA TYR A 312 -42.36 -17.66 -28.36
C TYR A 312 -41.93 -17.90 -29.81
N SER A 313 -40.62 -17.90 -30.08
CA SER A 313 -40.08 -18.19 -31.41
C SER A 313 -38.58 -18.46 -31.37
N TYR A 314 -38.17 -19.64 -31.86
CA TYR A 314 -36.76 -19.96 -32.02
C TYR A 314 -36.03 -19.00 -32.96
N LYS A 315 -36.71 -18.40 -33.96
CA LYS A 315 -36.13 -17.41 -34.88
C LYS A 315 -35.71 -16.14 -34.13
N LEU A 316 -36.58 -15.63 -33.25
CA LEU A 316 -36.29 -14.43 -32.44
C LEU A 316 -35.16 -14.70 -31.44
N PHE A 317 -35.15 -15.88 -30.83
CA PHE A 317 -34.09 -16.31 -29.92
C PHE A 317 -32.71 -16.36 -30.59
N ILE A 318 -32.61 -16.91 -31.80
CA ILE A 318 -31.34 -16.97 -32.55
C ILE A 318 -30.82 -15.57 -32.86
N ILE A 319 -31.67 -14.66 -33.32
CA ILE A 319 -31.27 -13.26 -33.60
C ILE A 319 -30.76 -12.59 -32.32
N TYR A 320 -31.46 -12.78 -31.20
CA TYR A 320 -31.02 -12.27 -29.91
C TYR A 320 -29.64 -12.84 -29.52
N LEU A 321 -29.45 -14.15 -29.63
CA LEU A 321 -28.21 -14.82 -29.26
C LEU A 321 -27.03 -14.34 -30.13
N VAL A 322 -27.23 -14.19 -31.45
CA VAL A 322 -26.23 -13.61 -32.36
C VAL A 322 -25.88 -12.18 -31.94
N GLY A 323 -26.88 -11.34 -31.65
CA GLY A 323 -26.66 -9.97 -31.19
C GLY A 323 -25.90 -9.91 -29.85
N ALA A 324 -26.24 -10.78 -28.90
CA ALA A 324 -25.56 -10.89 -27.61
C ALA A 324 -24.10 -11.34 -27.76
N VAL A 325 -23.82 -12.30 -28.64
CA VAL A 325 -22.46 -12.76 -28.95
C VAL A 325 -21.64 -11.65 -29.60
N LEU A 326 -22.20 -10.93 -30.58
CA LEU A 326 -21.56 -9.77 -31.21
C LEU A 326 -21.24 -8.67 -30.18
N TYR A 327 -22.18 -8.37 -29.28
CA TYR A 327 -21.99 -7.43 -28.19
C TYR A 327 -20.84 -7.85 -27.27
N PHE A 328 -20.79 -9.13 -26.86
CA PHE A 328 -19.71 -9.66 -26.04
C PHE A 328 -18.34 -9.55 -26.73
N PHE A 329 -18.24 -9.92 -28.01
CA PHE A 329 -16.98 -9.80 -28.77
C PHE A 329 -16.52 -8.35 -28.91
N TRP A 330 -17.46 -7.42 -29.19
CA TRP A 330 -17.18 -5.99 -29.24
C TRP A 330 -16.53 -5.50 -27.95
N ILE A 331 -17.07 -5.92 -26.81
CA ILE A 331 -16.52 -5.57 -25.49
C ILE A 331 -15.15 -6.18 -25.26
N ALA A 332 -15.02 -7.48 -25.52
CA ALA A 332 -13.80 -8.24 -25.27
C ALA A 332 -12.60 -7.63 -26.00
N PHE A 333 -12.82 -7.09 -27.20
CA PHE A 333 -11.82 -6.39 -27.99
C PHE A 333 -11.15 -5.22 -27.25
N PHE A 334 -11.91 -4.43 -26.47
CA PHE A 334 -11.39 -3.24 -25.79
C PHE A 334 -10.82 -3.52 -24.39
N LEU A 335 -11.09 -4.68 -23.78
CA LEU A 335 -10.67 -5.00 -22.41
C LEU A 335 -9.17 -4.84 -22.18
N LYS A 336 -8.34 -5.25 -23.14
CA LYS A 336 -6.88 -5.16 -23.01
C LYS A 336 -6.40 -3.71 -22.98
N LYS A 337 -6.92 -2.86 -23.87
CA LYS A 337 -6.52 -1.45 -23.95
C LYS A 337 -7.00 -0.67 -22.73
N ARG A 338 -8.20 -1.01 -22.27
CA ARG A 338 -8.79 -0.46 -21.05
C ARG A 338 -7.92 -0.71 -19.83
N ARG A 339 -7.54 -1.98 -19.59
CA ARG A 339 -6.65 -2.36 -18.48
C ARG A 339 -5.32 -1.58 -18.48
N GLU A 340 -4.79 -1.26 -19.66
CA GLU A 340 -3.58 -0.44 -19.80
C GLU A 340 -3.81 1.01 -19.33
N LEU A 341 -4.94 1.62 -19.70
CA LEU A 341 -5.31 2.99 -19.32
C LEU A 341 -5.68 3.12 -17.85
N ASP A 342 -6.46 2.17 -17.32
CA ASP A 342 -6.88 2.16 -15.91
C ASP A 342 -5.66 2.10 -14.99
N TYR A 343 -4.66 1.28 -15.34
CA TYR A 343 -3.40 1.30 -14.61
C TYR A 343 -2.68 2.65 -14.73
N LYS A 344 -2.55 3.23 -15.94
CA LYS A 344 -1.87 4.52 -16.12
C LYS A 344 -2.52 5.61 -15.26
N GLN A 345 -3.85 5.55 -15.14
CA GLN A 345 -4.60 6.41 -14.25
C GLN A 345 -4.22 6.16 -12.78
N PHE A 346 -4.15 4.92 -12.31
CA PHE A 346 -3.73 4.61 -10.93
C PHE A 346 -2.35 5.14 -10.58
N SER A 347 -1.35 4.93 -11.46
CA SER A 347 0.01 5.42 -11.20
C SER A 347 0.09 6.94 -11.10
N GLN A 348 -0.68 7.65 -11.92
CA GLN A 348 -0.66 9.12 -11.95
C GLN A 348 -1.48 9.72 -10.81
N LEU A 349 -2.54 9.04 -10.34
CA LEU A 349 -3.27 9.44 -9.14
C LEU A 349 -2.41 9.31 -7.87
N ALA A 350 -1.57 8.28 -7.79
CA ALA A 350 -0.64 8.16 -6.66
C ALA A 350 0.43 9.27 -6.66
N GLU A 351 0.98 9.61 -7.84
CA GLU A 351 1.92 10.74 -8.01
C GLU A 351 1.26 12.07 -7.62
N GLU A 352 0.03 12.30 -8.05
CA GLU A 352 -0.76 13.50 -7.73
C GLU A 352 -1.04 13.64 -6.23
N GLN A 353 -1.48 12.55 -5.57
CA GLN A 353 -1.70 12.54 -4.12
C GLN A 353 -0.41 12.83 -3.34
N GLY A 354 0.73 12.30 -3.81
CA GLY A 354 2.04 12.58 -3.21
C GLY A 354 2.41 14.05 -3.32
N GLN A 355 2.21 14.67 -4.48
CA GLN A 355 2.48 16.08 -4.69
C GLN A 355 1.56 16.98 -3.86
N VAL A 356 0.27 16.64 -3.74
CA VAL A 356 -0.66 17.38 -2.86
C VAL A 356 -0.16 17.35 -1.41
N MET A 357 0.31 16.19 -0.93
CA MET A 357 0.89 16.08 0.41
C MET A 357 2.15 16.95 0.58
N GLU A 358 3.04 16.96 -0.42
CA GLU A 358 4.25 17.81 -0.42
C GLU A 358 3.87 19.30 -0.34
N LEU A 359 2.88 19.75 -1.12
CA LEU A 359 2.42 21.13 -1.12
C LEU A 359 1.81 21.54 0.23
N ILE A 360 0.99 20.68 0.83
CA ILE A 360 0.34 20.95 2.12
C ILE A 360 1.37 20.98 3.25
N ASN A 361 2.24 19.97 3.33
CA ASN A 361 3.25 19.88 4.39
C ASN A 361 4.35 20.95 4.24
N GLY A 362 4.70 21.31 3.01
CA GLY A 362 5.72 22.31 2.70
C GLY A 362 5.20 23.74 2.61
N MET A 363 3.92 24.01 2.94
CA MET A 363 3.28 25.31 2.69
C MET A 363 4.05 26.49 3.31
N GLN A 364 4.58 26.32 4.52
CA GLN A 364 5.37 27.35 5.19
C GLN A 364 6.63 27.71 4.39
N GLU A 365 7.39 26.72 3.93
CA GLU A 365 8.57 26.93 3.09
C GLU A 365 8.22 27.58 1.75
N ILE A 366 7.11 27.16 1.14
CA ILE A 366 6.62 27.74 -0.12
C ILE A 366 6.35 29.24 0.07
N LYS A 367 5.70 29.63 1.17
CA LYS A 367 5.42 31.03 1.50
C LYS A 367 6.67 31.82 1.82
N MET A 368 7.57 31.26 2.63
CA MET A 368 8.83 31.93 2.99
C MET A 368 9.72 32.21 1.77
N ASN A 369 9.68 31.32 0.77
CA ASN A 369 10.48 31.45 -0.45
C ASN A 369 9.71 32.05 -1.64
N ASN A 370 8.46 32.52 -1.46
CA ASN A 370 7.58 33.03 -2.53
C ASN A 370 7.50 32.09 -3.76
N ALA A 371 7.48 30.78 -3.51
CA ALA A 371 7.56 29.75 -4.54
C ALA A 371 6.17 29.26 -5.04
N GLU A 372 5.08 29.94 -4.69
CA GLU A 372 3.71 29.49 -4.95
C GLU A 372 3.45 29.24 -6.43
N THR A 373 3.85 30.18 -7.29
CA THR A 373 3.60 30.06 -8.75
C THR A 373 4.36 28.88 -9.35
N ASN A 374 5.63 28.70 -8.95
CA ASN A 374 6.45 27.59 -9.43
C ASN A 374 5.85 26.24 -9.00
N LYS A 375 5.54 26.09 -7.71
CA LYS A 375 4.96 24.86 -7.16
C LYS A 375 3.55 24.59 -7.71
N ARG A 376 2.74 25.63 -7.94
CA ARG A 376 1.43 25.51 -8.61
C ARG A 376 1.58 25.02 -10.05
N TRP A 377 2.51 25.57 -10.84
CA TRP A 377 2.74 25.12 -12.21
C TRP A 377 3.24 23.67 -12.30
N GLN A 378 4.06 23.22 -11.34
CA GLN A 378 4.44 21.81 -11.25
C GLN A 378 3.21 20.91 -11.05
N TRP A 379 2.29 21.30 -10.16
CA TRP A 379 1.04 20.56 -9.94
C TRP A 379 0.09 20.61 -11.13
N GLU A 380 -0.08 21.78 -11.76
CA GLU A 380 -0.85 21.93 -13.00
C GLU A 380 -0.31 21.01 -14.11
N GLY A 381 1.03 20.87 -14.21
CA GLY A 381 1.68 19.95 -15.15
C GLY A 381 1.28 18.49 -14.93
N ILE A 382 1.19 18.04 -13.67
CA ILE A 382 0.73 16.69 -13.31
C ILE A 382 -0.77 16.54 -13.57
N GLN A 383 -1.59 17.54 -13.23
CA GLN A 383 -3.02 17.56 -13.53
C GLN A 383 -3.30 17.44 -15.04
N ILE A 384 -2.51 18.09 -15.90
CA ILE A 384 -2.64 17.96 -17.35
C ILE A 384 -2.36 16.52 -17.80
N LYS A 385 -1.38 15.82 -17.22
CA LYS A 385 -1.09 14.41 -17.53
C LYS A 385 -2.28 13.51 -17.11
N VAL A 386 -2.79 13.69 -15.89
CA VAL A 386 -3.96 12.98 -15.37
C VAL A 386 -5.17 13.22 -16.27
N PHE A 387 -5.44 14.48 -16.63
CA PHE A 387 -6.53 14.86 -17.51
C PHE A 387 -6.42 14.21 -18.89
N ARG A 388 -5.24 14.22 -19.53
CA ARG A 388 -5.03 13.56 -20.83
C ARG A 388 -5.32 12.06 -20.78
N ILE A 389 -4.93 11.39 -19.70
CA ILE A 389 -5.21 9.94 -19.51
C ILE A 389 -6.70 9.73 -19.30
N LYS A 390 -7.34 10.54 -18.45
CA LYS A 390 -8.79 10.49 -18.20
C LYS A 390 -9.58 10.68 -19.49
N ILE A 391 -9.21 11.63 -20.35
CA ILE A 391 -9.85 11.83 -21.66
C ILE A 391 -9.67 10.61 -22.56
N ARG A 392 -8.47 10.00 -22.61
CA ARG A 392 -8.24 8.78 -23.40
C ARG A 392 -9.09 7.60 -22.88
N ALA A 393 -9.20 7.45 -21.57
CA ALA A 393 -10.03 6.43 -20.93
C ALA A 393 -11.53 6.65 -21.21
N LEU A 394 -12.01 7.89 -21.05
CA LEU A 394 -13.40 8.26 -21.34
C LEU A 394 -13.75 8.08 -22.83
N LYS A 395 -12.85 8.44 -23.75
CA LYS A 395 -13.05 8.19 -25.18
C LYS A 395 -13.18 6.70 -25.48
N LEU A 396 -12.31 5.87 -24.88
CA LEU A 396 -12.38 4.42 -25.02
C LEU A 396 -13.70 3.87 -24.48
N GLU A 397 -14.12 4.32 -23.30
CA GLU A 397 -15.39 3.94 -22.66
C GLU A 397 -16.60 4.38 -23.50
N GLN A 398 -16.60 5.58 -24.05
CA GLN A 398 -17.65 6.08 -24.93
C GLN A 398 -17.74 5.24 -26.21
N ILE A 399 -16.63 4.97 -26.89
CA ILE A 399 -16.62 4.12 -28.10
C ILE A 399 -17.15 2.72 -27.77
N GLN A 400 -16.72 2.15 -26.64
CA GLN A 400 -17.16 0.83 -26.21
C GLN A 400 -18.67 0.82 -25.91
N THR A 401 -19.16 1.78 -25.14
CA THR A 401 -20.56 1.84 -24.67
C THR A 401 -21.51 2.23 -25.78
N ILE A 402 -21.20 3.29 -26.54
CA ILE A 402 -22.01 3.74 -27.68
C ILE A 402 -22.02 2.67 -28.77
N GLY A 403 -20.86 2.08 -29.10
CA GLY A 403 -20.78 0.99 -30.08
C GLY A 403 -21.59 -0.24 -29.64
N GLY A 404 -21.51 -0.63 -28.37
CA GLY A 404 -22.33 -1.70 -27.82
C GLY A 404 -23.83 -1.38 -27.86
N ASN A 405 -24.22 -0.14 -27.56
CA ASN A 405 -25.61 0.30 -27.63
C ASN A 405 -26.13 0.31 -29.07
N ILE A 406 -25.30 0.65 -30.07
CA ILE A 406 -25.67 0.54 -31.49
C ILE A 406 -25.94 -0.93 -31.86
N ILE A 407 -25.09 -1.86 -31.42
CA ILE A 407 -25.31 -3.30 -31.64
C ILE A 407 -26.65 -3.74 -31.02
N ASN A 408 -26.93 -3.33 -29.78
CA ASN A 408 -28.20 -3.63 -29.13
C ASN A 408 -29.39 -3.00 -29.83
N GLN A 409 -29.31 -1.72 -30.23
CA GLN A 409 -30.40 -1.03 -30.91
C GLN A 409 -30.71 -1.65 -32.27
N LEU A 410 -29.68 -1.99 -33.06
CA LEU A 410 -29.86 -2.69 -34.34
C LEU A 410 -30.50 -4.05 -34.13
N LYS A 411 -30.01 -4.83 -33.15
CA LYS A 411 -30.61 -6.11 -32.75
C LYS A 411 -32.09 -5.93 -32.39
N ASP A 412 -32.44 -4.94 -31.58
CA ASP A 412 -33.82 -4.68 -31.14
C ASP A 412 -34.74 -4.28 -32.30
N VAL A 413 -34.23 -3.49 -33.26
CA VAL A 413 -34.94 -3.15 -34.50
C VAL A 413 -35.17 -4.39 -35.35
N PHE A 414 -34.16 -5.25 -35.54
CA PHE A 414 -34.32 -6.51 -36.28
C PHE A 414 -35.32 -7.45 -35.62
N ILE A 415 -35.26 -7.62 -34.29
CA ILE A 415 -36.20 -8.47 -33.56
C ILE A 415 -37.63 -7.89 -33.69
N SER A 416 -37.80 -6.57 -33.58
CA SER A 416 -39.10 -5.92 -33.73
C SER A 416 -39.67 -6.10 -35.14
N PHE A 417 -38.84 -5.99 -36.18
CA PHE A 417 -39.24 -6.21 -37.57
C PHE A 417 -39.67 -7.66 -37.81
N ILE A 418 -38.88 -8.64 -37.36
CA ILE A 418 -39.22 -10.06 -37.52
C ILE A 418 -40.45 -10.42 -36.68
N ALA A 419 -40.59 -9.90 -35.46
CA ALA A 419 -41.80 -10.10 -34.65
C ALA A 419 -43.04 -9.57 -35.38
N ALA A 420 -42.97 -8.38 -35.98
CA ALA A 420 -44.06 -7.83 -36.78
C ALA A 420 -44.37 -8.69 -38.01
N SER A 421 -43.35 -9.19 -38.73
CA SER A 421 -43.53 -10.12 -39.86
C SER A 421 -44.23 -11.40 -39.43
N LEU A 422 -43.84 -11.97 -38.29
CA LEU A 422 -44.45 -13.18 -37.73
C LEU A 422 -45.91 -12.95 -37.31
N VAL A 423 -46.27 -11.74 -36.87
CA VAL A 423 -47.67 -11.37 -36.62
C VAL A 423 -48.47 -11.28 -37.91
N VAL A 424 -47.92 -10.64 -38.95
CA VAL A 424 -48.57 -10.53 -40.27
C VAL A 424 -48.75 -11.92 -40.92
N GLU A 425 -47.79 -12.82 -40.75
CA GLU A 425 -47.86 -14.22 -41.19
C GLU A 425 -48.81 -15.08 -40.33
N GLY A 426 -49.39 -14.54 -39.26
CA GLY A 426 -50.30 -15.24 -38.35
C GLY A 426 -49.64 -16.26 -37.41
N GLN A 427 -48.31 -16.25 -37.29
CA GLN A 427 -47.56 -17.14 -36.39
C GLN A 427 -47.50 -16.61 -34.94
N LEU A 428 -47.67 -15.31 -34.75
CA LEU A 428 -47.73 -14.65 -33.43
C LEU A 428 -48.96 -13.74 -33.35
N THR A 429 -49.52 -13.53 -32.15
CA THR A 429 -50.54 -12.51 -31.93
C THR A 429 -49.93 -11.13 -31.72
N LEU A 430 -50.75 -10.08 -31.84
CA LEU A 430 -50.32 -8.71 -31.54
C LEU A 430 -49.90 -8.57 -30.07
N GLY A 431 -50.58 -9.23 -29.13
CA GLY A 431 -50.17 -9.27 -27.72
C GLY A 431 -48.82 -9.95 -27.53
N MET A 432 -48.56 -11.08 -28.19
CA MET A 432 -47.28 -11.79 -28.11
C MET A 432 -46.11 -10.91 -28.59
N MET A 433 -46.32 -10.08 -29.62
CA MET A 433 -45.32 -9.11 -30.09
C MET A 433 -44.99 -8.07 -29.01
N LEU A 434 -45.97 -7.54 -28.29
CA LEU A 434 -45.74 -6.59 -27.20
C LEU A 434 -45.01 -7.25 -26.02
N SER A 435 -45.32 -8.50 -25.70
CA SER A 435 -44.59 -9.29 -24.71
C SER A 435 -43.14 -9.50 -25.12
N VAL A 436 -42.89 -9.82 -26.38
CA VAL A 436 -41.54 -9.94 -26.96
C VAL A 436 -40.77 -8.62 -26.80
N GLN A 437 -41.39 -7.46 -27.05
CA GLN A 437 -40.76 -6.15 -26.83
C GLN A 437 -40.36 -5.92 -25.37
N TYR A 438 -41.24 -6.27 -24.42
CA TYR A 438 -40.93 -6.20 -22.99
C TYR A 438 -39.75 -7.11 -22.61
N ILE A 439 -39.77 -8.36 -23.10
CA ILE A 439 -38.73 -9.36 -22.85
C ILE A 439 -37.36 -8.87 -23.37
N ILE A 440 -37.31 -8.29 -24.57
CA ILE A 440 -36.07 -7.73 -25.14
C ILE A 440 -35.51 -6.60 -24.26
N GLY A 441 -36.39 -5.71 -23.79
CA GLY A 441 -36.01 -4.63 -22.87
C GLY A 441 -35.34 -5.15 -21.59
N GLN A 442 -35.92 -6.21 -20.99
CA GLN A 442 -35.33 -6.87 -19.83
C GLN A 442 -34.01 -7.58 -20.17
N LEU A 443 -33.91 -8.19 -21.34
CA LEU A 443 -32.72 -8.91 -21.82
C LEU A 443 -31.53 -8.00 -22.18
N ASN A 444 -31.72 -6.69 -22.28
CA ASN A 444 -30.64 -5.72 -22.49
C ASN A 444 -29.87 -5.38 -21.21
N SER A 445 -30.55 -5.36 -20.06
CA SER A 445 -29.94 -5.02 -18.77
C SER A 445 -28.79 -5.97 -18.37
N PRO A 446 -28.90 -7.31 -18.53
CA PRO A 446 -27.83 -8.25 -18.22
C PRO A 446 -26.54 -8.02 -19.00
N LEU A 447 -26.64 -7.63 -20.27
CA LEU A 447 -25.49 -7.36 -21.13
C LEU A 447 -24.65 -6.19 -20.57
N ILE A 448 -25.32 -5.13 -20.12
CA ILE A 448 -24.67 -3.94 -19.53
C ILE A 448 -24.13 -4.24 -18.12
N GLN A 449 -24.88 -5.01 -17.31
CA GLN A 449 -24.42 -5.34 -15.96
C GLN A 449 -23.20 -6.26 -15.97
N PHE A 450 -23.16 -7.23 -16.87
CA PHE A 450 -22.02 -8.11 -17.05
C PHE A 450 -20.74 -7.33 -17.43
N MET A 451 -20.89 -6.28 -18.23
CA MET A 451 -19.84 -5.30 -18.53
C MET A 451 -19.28 -4.61 -17.28
N ASN A 452 -20.17 -4.10 -16.42
CA ASN A 452 -19.80 -3.47 -15.16
C ASN A 452 -19.08 -4.46 -14.23
N PHE A 453 -19.54 -5.71 -14.20
CA PHE A 453 -18.93 -6.77 -13.41
C PHE A 453 -17.50 -7.11 -13.86
N ILE A 454 -17.25 -7.25 -15.17
CA ILE A 454 -15.90 -7.49 -15.68
C ILE A 454 -14.96 -6.36 -15.25
N ARG A 455 -15.38 -5.10 -15.43
CA ARG A 455 -14.61 -3.92 -15.03
C ARG A 455 -14.23 -3.98 -13.55
N GLN A 456 -15.22 -4.15 -12.69
CA GLN A 456 -15.00 -4.13 -11.25
C GLN A 456 -14.22 -5.33 -10.76
N THR A 457 -14.36 -6.48 -11.42
CA THR A 457 -13.52 -7.65 -11.14
C THR A 457 -12.05 -7.35 -11.45
N GLN A 458 -11.76 -6.60 -12.51
CA GLN A 458 -10.40 -6.15 -12.82
C GLN A 458 -9.89 -5.15 -11.79
N ASP A 459 -10.71 -4.16 -11.43
CA ASP A 459 -10.36 -3.13 -10.43
C ASP A 459 -10.08 -3.73 -9.05
N ALA A 460 -10.96 -4.61 -8.59
CA ALA A 460 -10.81 -5.33 -7.33
C ALA A 460 -9.63 -6.30 -7.36
N LYS A 461 -9.35 -6.93 -8.51
CA LYS A 461 -8.16 -7.77 -8.67
C LYS A 461 -6.88 -6.95 -8.46
N ILE A 462 -6.78 -5.77 -9.06
CA ILE A 462 -5.62 -4.87 -8.89
C ILE A 462 -5.50 -4.42 -7.43
N ALA A 463 -6.62 -4.02 -6.81
CA ALA A 463 -6.66 -3.64 -5.39
C ALA A 463 -6.20 -4.78 -4.47
N LEU A 464 -6.71 -6.01 -4.69
CA LEU A 464 -6.34 -7.19 -3.93
C LEU A 464 -4.87 -7.58 -4.12
N GLU A 465 -4.33 -7.50 -5.34
CA GLU A 465 -2.91 -7.74 -5.60
C GLU A 465 -2.02 -6.80 -4.77
N ARG A 466 -2.40 -5.53 -4.64
CA ARG A 466 -1.69 -4.55 -3.79
C ARG A 466 -1.89 -4.79 -2.30
N LEU A 467 -3.10 -5.09 -1.83
CA LEU A 467 -3.33 -5.38 -0.41
C LEU A 467 -2.62 -6.66 0.04
N ASN A 468 -2.64 -7.70 -0.80
CA ASN A 468 -2.03 -8.98 -0.48
C ASN A 468 -0.50 -8.91 -0.40
N GLU A 469 0.13 -7.95 -1.10
CA GLU A 469 1.55 -7.67 -0.93
C GLU A 469 1.91 -7.34 0.54
N ILE A 470 1.02 -6.69 1.28
CA ILE A 470 1.20 -6.36 2.70
C ILE A 470 0.81 -7.55 3.58
N HIS A 471 -0.30 -8.22 3.26
CA HIS A 471 -0.72 -9.41 4.01
C HIS A 471 0.29 -10.57 3.92
N GLY A 472 0.98 -10.70 2.79
CA GLY A 472 2.00 -11.72 2.58
C GLY A 472 3.36 -11.44 3.22
N LYS A 473 3.55 -10.28 3.87
CA LYS A 473 4.77 -10.03 4.64
C LYS A 473 4.76 -10.79 5.96
N ASP A 474 5.92 -11.12 6.47
CA ASP A 474 6.04 -11.75 7.78
C ASP A 474 5.68 -10.74 8.89
N ASP A 475 5.04 -11.24 9.94
CA ASP A 475 4.79 -10.47 11.16
C ASP A 475 6.12 -10.26 11.92
N GLU A 476 6.23 -9.16 12.65
CA GLU A 476 7.39 -8.86 13.53
C GLU A 476 7.55 -9.90 14.64
N GLU A 477 6.42 -10.38 15.17
CA GLU A 477 6.36 -11.44 16.16
C GLU A 477 5.70 -12.66 15.53
N SER A 478 6.48 -13.71 15.28
CA SER A 478 6.00 -14.95 14.70
C SER A 478 5.46 -15.88 15.79
N LEU A 479 4.28 -16.45 15.56
CA LEU A 479 3.68 -17.43 16.47
C LEU A 479 4.46 -18.75 16.55
N ASP A 480 5.30 -19.04 15.54
CA ASP A 480 6.06 -20.29 15.46
C ASP A 480 7.40 -20.23 16.20
N ASN A 481 7.81 -19.04 16.67
CA ASN A 481 9.07 -18.86 17.38
C ASN A 481 8.91 -19.15 18.88
N ASN A 482 9.82 -19.97 19.42
CA ASN A 482 9.93 -20.17 20.85
C ASN A 482 10.68 -18.99 21.48
N TYR A 483 9.93 -18.00 21.96
CA TYR A 483 10.47 -16.86 22.71
C TYR A 483 10.77 -17.24 24.16
N ALA A 484 11.74 -16.56 24.76
CA ALA A 484 12.04 -16.67 26.19
C ALA A 484 10.82 -16.28 27.04
N SER A 485 10.60 -17.00 28.14
CA SER A 485 9.48 -16.75 29.06
C SER A 485 9.68 -15.53 29.95
N GLU A 486 10.94 -15.16 30.23
CA GLU A 486 11.31 -14.06 31.12
C GLU A 486 12.51 -13.29 30.57
N ILE A 487 12.61 -12.02 30.94
CA ILE A 487 13.74 -11.15 30.58
C ILE A 487 14.81 -11.30 31.67
N PRO A 488 16.05 -11.72 31.34
CA PRO A 488 17.10 -11.87 32.34
C PRO A 488 17.47 -10.54 33.00
N GLU A 489 17.65 -10.54 34.32
CA GLU A 489 18.12 -9.40 35.12
C GLU A 489 19.66 -9.33 35.11
N GLN A 490 20.24 -9.07 33.93
CA GLN A 490 21.70 -9.06 33.73
C GLN A 490 22.15 -7.96 32.77
N ASN A 491 23.47 -7.81 32.65
CA ASN A 491 24.09 -6.82 31.77
C ASN A 491 23.64 -7.03 30.31
N ILE A 492 23.51 -5.93 29.57
CA ILE A 492 23.36 -5.98 28.12
C ILE A 492 24.76 -5.97 27.52
N SER A 493 25.08 -7.03 26.79
CA SER A 493 26.35 -7.19 26.07
C SER A 493 26.09 -7.17 24.57
N VAL A 494 26.91 -6.39 23.87
CA VAL A 494 26.91 -6.29 22.41
C VAL A 494 28.25 -6.81 21.94
N THR A 495 28.25 -7.80 21.06
CA THR A 495 29.49 -8.48 20.63
C THR A 495 29.56 -8.54 19.12
N ASN A 496 30.65 -8.01 18.56
CA ASN A 496 30.96 -7.96 17.12
C ASN A 496 29.77 -7.51 16.26
N LEU A 497 29.04 -6.50 16.73
CA LEU A 497 27.81 -6.06 16.09
C LEU A 497 28.13 -5.28 14.81
N THR A 498 27.58 -5.74 13.69
CA THR A 498 27.60 -5.05 12.41
C THR A 498 26.18 -4.75 11.99
N PHE A 499 25.94 -3.50 11.59
CA PHE A 499 24.60 -3.06 11.17
C PHE A 499 24.68 -2.01 10.08
N ARG A 500 23.79 -2.14 9.10
CA ARG A 500 23.57 -1.22 8.01
C ARG A 500 22.08 -1.04 7.75
N TYR A 501 21.67 0.21 7.52
CA TYR A 501 20.32 0.46 7.00
C TYR A 501 20.17 -0.15 5.60
N LYS A 502 19.06 -0.86 5.34
CA LYS A 502 18.76 -1.41 4.01
C LYS A 502 18.85 -0.30 2.95
N GLY A 503 19.56 -0.57 1.85
CA GLY A 503 19.78 0.37 0.76
C GLY A 503 20.94 1.35 0.96
N SER A 504 21.52 1.44 2.16
CA SER A 504 22.77 2.16 2.39
C SER A 504 23.96 1.33 1.91
N THR A 505 24.99 1.97 1.37
CA THR A 505 26.28 1.31 1.09
C THR A 505 27.21 1.28 2.30
N HIS A 506 27.02 2.18 3.25
CA HIS A 506 27.91 2.37 4.41
C HIS A 506 27.30 1.75 5.66
N ALA A 507 28.05 0.87 6.31
CA ALA A 507 27.70 0.32 7.60
C ALA A 507 27.73 1.42 8.68
N VAL A 508 26.76 1.40 9.58
CA VAL A 508 26.71 2.31 10.73
C VAL A 508 27.62 1.79 11.84
N PHE A 509 27.65 0.46 12.03
CA PHE A 509 28.53 -0.22 12.97
C PHE A 509 29.32 -1.30 12.25
N GLU A 510 30.61 -1.41 12.58
CA GLU A 510 31.51 -2.47 12.12
C GLU A 510 32.20 -3.08 13.34
N ASN A 511 31.83 -4.31 13.71
CA ASN A 511 32.36 -5.02 14.88
C ASN A 511 32.26 -4.22 16.19
N LEU A 512 31.11 -3.59 16.44
CA LEU A 512 30.87 -2.85 17.68
C LEU A 512 30.80 -3.81 18.87
N ASN A 513 31.59 -3.53 19.90
CA ASN A 513 31.60 -4.26 21.15
C ASN A 513 31.35 -3.28 22.30
N LEU A 514 30.34 -3.54 23.13
CA LEU A 514 30.06 -2.74 24.31
C LEU A 514 29.34 -3.53 25.41
N LEU A 515 29.47 -3.05 26.64
CA LEU A 515 28.82 -3.62 27.82
C LEU A 515 28.08 -2.52 28.59
N ILE A 516 26.77 -2.69 28.76
CA ILE A 516 25.89 -1.86 29.57
C ILE A 516 25.58 -2.63 30.86
N PRO A 517 26.07 -2.15 32.03
CA PRO A 517 25.85 -2.83 33.29
C PRO A 517 24.38 -2.76 33.74
N TYR A 518 23.90 -3.86 34.34
CA TYR A 518 22.57 -3.95 34.94
C TYR A 518 22.41 -2.98 36.12
N GLU A 519 21.22 -2.38 36.26
CA GLU A 519 20.84 -1.42 37.31
C GLU A 519 21.75 -0.18 37.42
N LYS A 520 22.46 0.14 36.33
CA LYS A 520 23.32 1.33 36.25
C LYS A 520 22.95 2.21 35.07
N THR A 521 23.29 3.48 35.19
CA THR A 521 23.13 4.46 34.11
C THR A 521 24.39 4.49 33.24
N THR A 522 24.21 4.19 31.96
CA THR A 522 25.24 4.29 30.92
C THR A 522 24.92 5.46 30.00
N ALA A 523 25.81 6.44 29.93
CA ALA A 523 25.71 7.55 28.99
C ALA A 523 26.47 7.23 27.69
N ILE A 524 25.85 7.53 26.55
CA ILE A 524 26.45 7.37 25.22
C ILE A 524 26.64 8.76 24.61
N VAL A 525 27.88 9.11 24.32
CA VAL A 525 28.26 10.43 23.78
C VAL A 525 29.07 10.27 22.50
N GLY A 526 29.08 11.30 21.65
CA GLY A 526 29.77 11.25 20.37
C GLY A 526 29.29 12.31 19.41
N ALA A 527 30.03 12.51 18.32
CA ALA A 527 29.67 13.44 17.26
C ALA A 527 28.30 13.13 16.62
N SER A 528 27.70 14.11 15.93
CA SER A 528 26.51 13.84 15.12
C SER A 528 26.84 12.80 14.04
N GLY A 529 25.93 11.86 13.81
CA GLY A 529 26.14 10.77 12.85
C GLY A 529 27.03 9.61 13.33
N SER A 530 27.49 9.57 14.59
CA SER A 530 28.30 8.45 15.11
C SER A 530 27.52 7.14 15.37
N GLY A 531 26.21 7.12 15.13
CA GLY A 531 25.35 5.94 15.28
C GLY A 531 24.55 5.87 16.59
N LYS A 532 24.61 6.87 17.49
CA LYS A 532 23.97 6.84 18.82
C LYS A 532 22.48 6.42 18.77
N THR A 533 21.65 7.16 18.03
CA THR A 533 20.22 6.86 17.85
C THR A 533 20.00 5.49 17.19
N THR A 534 20.87 5.08 16.27
CA THR A 534 20.81 3.76 15.63
C THR A 534 21.05 2.63 16.63
N LEU A 535 22.01 2.78 17.55
CA LEU A 535 22.23 1.82 18.64
C LEU A 535 21.00 1.74 19.54
N MET A 536 20.37 2.87 19.88
CA MET A 536 19.12 2.87 20.62
C MET A 536 18.00 2.11 19.89
N LYS A 537 17.84 2.35 18.58
CA LYS A 537 16.86 1.62 17.76
C LYS A 537 17.11 0.11 17.75
N LEU A 538 18.37 -0.34 17.71
CA LEU A 538 18.72 -1.77 17.82
C LEU A 538 18.40 -2.34 19.21
N LEU A 539 18.78 -1.62 20.28
CA LEU A 539 18.49 -2.03 21.66
C LEU A 539 16.99 -2.10 21.94
N THR A 540 16.16 -1.28 21.29
CA THR A 540 14.69 -1.31 21.39
C THR A 540 14.02 -2.25 20.39
N LYS A 541 14.79 -3.08 19.68
CA LYS A 541 14.33 -3.99 18.61
C LYS A 541 13.52 -3.31 17.50
N PHE A 542 13.89 -2.11 17.06
CA PHE A 542 13.29 -1.48 15.86
C PHE A 542 13.88 -2.08 14.58
N TYR A 543 15.12 -2.56 14.66
CA TYR A 543 15.80 -3.33 13.62
C TYR A 543 16.54 -4.50 14.27
N ASP A 544 16.83 -5.50 13.45
CA ASP A 544 17.76 -6.57 13.78
C ASP A 544 19.16 -6.23 13.24
N ALA A 545 20.19 -6.79 13.88
CA ALA A 545 21.57 -6.67 13.42
C ALA A 545 21.84 -7.57 12.22
N ASP A 546 22.76 -7.17 11.34
CA ASP A 546 23.17 -7.99 10.19
C ASP A 546 24.10 -9.12 10.65
N GLU A 547 25.08 -8.78 11.48
CA GLU A 547 26.02 -9.73 12.10
C GLU A 547 26.27 -9.35 13.57
N GLY A 548 26.77 -10.32 14.34
CA GLY A 548 26.98 -10.16 15.78
C GLY A 548 25.70 -10.39 16.58
N GLU A 549 25.80 -10.19 17.90
CA GLU A 549 24.75 -10.56 18.84
C GLU A 549 24.58 -9.49 19.92
N ILE A 550 23.33 -9.23 20.30
CA ILE A 550 22.98 -8.42 21.47
C ILE A 550 22.36 -9.37 22.49
N LYS A 551 23.01 -9.55 23.65
CA LYS A 551 22.59 -10.47 24.70
C LYS A 551 22.24 -9.74 25.98
N ILE A 552 21.19 -10.18 26.64
CA ILE A 552 20.85 -9.82 28.02
C ILE A 552 21.22 -11.02 28.88
N GLY A 553 22.35 -10.92 29.59
CA GLY A 553 22.98 -12.07 30.22
C GLY A 553 23.39 -13.14 29.20
N LYS A 554 22.70 -14.28 29.19
CA LYS A 554 22.94 -15.39 28.25
C LYS A 554 21.97 -15.45 27.08
N THR A 555 20.86 -14.70 27.14
CA THR A 555 19.79 -14.77 26.15
C THR A 555 20.00 -13.72 25.08
N ASP A 556 20.02 -14.13 23.81
CA ASP A 556 20.03 -13.20 22.68
C ASP A 556 18.69 -12.46 22.60
N ILE A 557 18.74 -11.15 22.37
CA ILE A 557 17.57 -10.28 22.27
C ILE A 557 16.61 -10.75 21.16
N ARG A 558 17.11 -11.40 20.11
CA ARG A 558 16.31 -11.98 19.01
C ARG A 558 15.32 -13.04 19.51
N HIS A 559 15.70 -13.79 20.55
CA HIS A 559 14.85 -14.81 21.19
C HIS A 559 13.89 -14.24 22.24
N ILE A 560 13.87 -12.93 22.48
CA ILE A 560 12.89 -12.28 23.36
C ILE A 560 11.77 -11.69 22.49
N ALA A 561 10.50 -11.96 22.82
CA ALA A 561 9.38 -11.40 22.07
C ALA A 561 9.44 -9.85 22.06
N PRO A 562 9.31 -9.17 20.91
CA PRO A 562 9.36 -7.70 20.84
C PRO A 562 8.31 -7.02 21.73
N SER A 563 7.10 -7.57 21.82
CA SER A 563 6.03 -7.11 22.70
C SER A 563 6.45 -7.13 24.19
N MET A 564 7.01 -8.25 24.65
CA MET A 564 7.50 -8.44 26.02
C MET A 564 8.70 -7.52 26.31
N TRP A 565 9.69 -7.46 25.41
CA TRP A 565 10.86 -6.60 25.60
C TRP A 565 10.44 -5.13 25.70
N ARG A 566 9.62 -4.65 24.76
CA ARG A 566 9.15 -3.27 24.77
C ARG A 566 8.30 -3.02 26.01
N ALA A 567 7.48 -3.95 26.50
CA ALA A 567 6.70 -3.79 27.74
C ALA A 567 7.58 -3.51 28.97
N SER A 568 8.82 -4.02 29.03
CA SER A 568 9.77 -3.74 30.10
C SER A 568 10.62 -2.48 29.88
N CYS A 569 10.50 -1.84 28.71
CA CYS A 569 11.27 -0.66 28.32
C CYS A 569 10.44 0.63 28.37
N GLY A 570 11.01 1.68 28.96
CA GLY A 570 10.55 3.07 28.79
C GLY A 570 11.48 3.81 27.85
N VAL A 571 10.92 4.35 26.77
CA VAL A 571 11.70 4.90 25.67
C VAL A 571 11.26 6.33 25.38
N VAL A 572 12.22 7.23 25.28
CA VAL A 572 12.03 8.57 24.70
C VAL A 572 12.97 8.68 23.52
N MET A 573 12.41 8.66 22.31
CA MET A 573 13.16 8.93 21.08
C MET A 573 13.17 10.42 20.78
N GLN A 574 14.14 10.88 19.98
CA GLN A 574 14.26 12.29 19.54
C GLN A 574 12.96 12.81 18.89
N ASP A 575 12.35 12.00 18.00
CA ASP A 575 11.12 12.33 17.27
C ASP A 575 9.89 11.56 17.81
N GLY A 576 9.50 11.83 19.04
CA GLY A 576 8.31 11.20 19.63
C GLY A 576 6.98 11.80 19.12
N TYR A 577 5.99 10.93 18.87
CA TYR A 577 4.66 11.32 18.40
C TYR A 577 3.65 11.51 19.54
N ILE A 578 2.85 12.58 19.44
CA ILE A 578 1.73 12.88 20.34
C ILE A 578 0.42 12.69 19.58
N PHE A 579 -0.47 11.87 20.13
CA PHE A 579 -1.75 11.55 19.51
C PHE A 579 -2.78 12.62 19.84
N ASN A 580 -3.76 12.79 18.95
CA ASN A 580 -4.90 13.69 19.14
C ASN A 580 -5.88 13.10 20.17
N GLU A 581 -5.47 13.08 21.43
CA GLU A 581 -6.18 12.53 22.59
C GLU A 581 -5.99 13.42 23.82
N SER A 582 -6.60 13.06 24.95
CA SER A 582 -6.36 13.76 26.22
C SER A 582 -4.90 13.61 26.66
N ILE A 583 -4.41 14.55 27.46
CA ILE A 583 -3.07 14.46 28.08
C ILE A 583 -2.94 13.17 28.89
N ALA A 584 -3.98 12.81 29.65
CA ALA A 584 -4.01 11.57 30.43
C ALA A 584 -3.80 10.33 29.56
N ASN A 585 -4.50 10.22 28.42
CA ASN A 585 -4.39 9.06 27.54
C ASN A 585 -3.07 9.05 26.74
N ASN A 586 -2.54 10.24 26.42
CA ASN A 586 -1.22 10.37 25.80
C ASN A 586 -0.10 9.87 26.73
N ILE A 587 -0.22 10.08 28.04
CA ILE A 587 0.75 9.60 29.03
C ILE A 587 0.51 8.10 29.33
N ALA A 588 -0.74 7.71 29.55
CA ALA A 588 -1.14 6.34 29.90
C ALA A 588 -1.43 5.45 28.67
N MET A 589 -0.57 5.55 27.66
CA MET A 589 -0.75 4.86 26.38
C MET A 589 -0.72 3.34 26.54
N GLY A 590 -1.69 2.65 25.95
CA GLY A 590 -1.80 1.18 25.97
C GLY A 590 -2.65 0.60 27.10
N ASN A 591 -3.09 1.43 28.06
CA ASN A 591 -3.96 1.00 29.14
C ASN A 591 -5.43 1.37 28.83
N ILE A 592 -6.34 0.42 29.07
CA ILE A 592 -7.79 0.64 28.91
C ILE A 592 -8.31 1.68 29.93
N SER A 593 -7.71 1.69 31.12
CA SER A 593 -8.02 2.63 32.19
C SER A 593 -6.76 3.29 32.73
N VAL A 594 -6.86 4.60 33.00
CA VAL A 594 -5.74 5.40 33.50
C VAL A 594 -5.59 5.23 35.00
N ASP A 595 -4.48 4.63 35.42
CA ASP A 595 -4.04 4.62 36.82
C ASP A 595 -3.64 6.04 37.26
N LYS A 596 -4.43 6.63 38.15
CA LYS A 596 -4.24 7.99 38.66
C LYS A 596 -2.96 8.15 39.49
N GLN A 597 -2.53 7.12 40.22
CA GLN A 597 -1.32 7.20 41.05
C GLN A 597 -0.07 7.20 40.18
N LYS A 598 -0.01 6.28 39.20
CA LYS A 598 1.08 6.26 38.22
C LYS A 598 1.12 7.52 37.38
N LEU A 599 -0.04 8.06 36.98
CA LEU A 599 -0.13 9.30 36.22
C LEU A 599 0.45 10.48 37.01
N LYS A 600 0.04 10.62 38.28
CA LYS A 600 0.54 11.67 39.17
C LYS A 600 2.06 11.59 39.32
N HIS A 601 2.58 10.38 39.59
CA HIS A 601 4.01 10.14 39.73
C HIS A 601 4.79 10.51 38.45
N ALA A 602 4.28 10.09 37.29
CA ALA A 602 4.90 10.38 35.99
C ALA A 602 4.95 11.88 35.68
N VAL A 603 3.89 12.60 36.02
CA VAL A 603 3.75 14.04 35.79
C VAL A 603 4.63 14.86 36.73
N GLU A 604 4.82 14.40 37.96
CA GLU A 604 5.77 14.97 38.93
C GLU A 604 7.21 14.78 38.46
N ILE A 605 7.60 13.57 38.05
CA ILE A 605 8.96 13.29 37.54
C ILE A 605 9.26 14.15 36.32
N ALA A 606 8.34 14.22 35.36
CA ALA A 606 8.50 15.01 34.14
C ALA A 606 8.35 16.53 34.35
N HIS A 607 8.03 16.98 35.57
CA HIS A 607 7.81 18.38 35.90
C HIS A 607 6.87 19.09 34.91
N ILE A 608 5.73 18.46 34.59
CA ILE A 608 4.73 18.99 33.64
C ILE A 608 3.39 19.34 34.30
N LYS A 609 3.28 19.14 35.61
CA LYS A 609 2.06 19.36 36.39
C LYS A 609 1.45 20.74 36.21
N ASP A 610 2.26 21.79 36.40
CA ASP A 610 1.78 23.18 36.38
C ASP A 610 1.21 23.56 35.00
N PHE A 611 1.84 23.07 33.93
CA PHE A 611 1.31 23.23 32.58
C PHE A 611 -0.05 22.53 32.45
N ILE A 612 -0.17 21.27 32.87
CA ILE A 612 -1.43 20.53 32.79
C ILE A 612 -2.52 21.24 33.60
N GLU A 613 -2.23 21.65 34.84
CA GLU A 613 -3.20 22.28 35.72
C GLU A 613 -3.58 23.70 35.27
N SER A 614 -2.73 24.39 34.49
CA SER A 614 -3.07 25.68 33.87
C SER A 614 -4.14 25.57 32.78
N LEU A 615 -4.38 24.38 32.22
CA LEU A 615 -5.35 24.16 31.16
C LEU A 615 -6.78 24.05 31.72
N PRO A 616 -7.82 24.54 31.00
CA PRO A 616 -9.19 24.63 31.51
C PRO A 616 -9.80 23.31 32.01
N VAL A 617 -9.45 22.18 31.39
CA VAL A 617 -9.92 20.83 31.78
C VAL A 617 -8.77 19.91 32.19
N SER A 618 -7.62 20.50 32.50
CA SER A 618 -6.39 19.87 32.97
C SER A 618 -6.01 18.58 32.23
N TYR A 619 -5.97 17.44 32.92
CA TYR A 619 -5.59 16.13 32.36
C TYR A 619 -6.49 15.64 31.20
N ASN A 620 -7.72 16.12 31.12
CA ASN A 620 -8.67 15.79 30.06
C ASN A 620 -8.54 16.70 28.83
N THR A 621 -7.63 17.68 28.86
CA THR A 621 -7.39 18.57 27.73
C THR A 621 -6.93 17.73 26.54
N LYS A 622 -7.65 17.84 25.43
CA LYS A 622 -7.27 17.18 24.18
C LYS A 622 -6.15 17.99 23.54
N ILE A 623 -5.04 17.31 23.26
CA ILE A 623 -3.95 17.89 22.47
C ILE A 623 -4.31 17.71 20.99
N GLY A 624 -4.19 18.75 20.17
CA GLY A 624 -4.54 18.69 18.76
C GLY A 624 -3.62 17.78 17.92
N TYR A 625 -3.89 17.69 16.61
CA TYR A 625 -3.05 16.93 15.67
C TYR A 625 -1.57 17.34 15.80
N GLU A 626 -0.66 16.35 15.82
CA GLU A 626 0.80 16.53 15.97
C GLU A 626 1.27 17.34 17.20
N GLY A 627 0.44 17.49 18.24
CA GLY A 627 0.81 18.34 19.38
C GLY A 627 0.49 19.82 19.18
N LEU A 628 -0.39 20.18 18.24
CA LEU A 628 -0.88 21.56 18.12
C LEU A 628 -1.41 22.06 19.47
N GLY A 629 -0.77 23.11 20.00
CA GLY A 629 -1.08 23.72 21.30
C GLY A 629 -0.07 23.44 22.41
N ILE A 630 1.02 22.68 22.17
CA ILE A 630 2.11 22.49 23.14
C ILE A 630 3.48 22.91 22.58
N SER A 631 4.34 23.45 23.44
CA SER A 631 5.72 23.81 23.08
C SER A 631 6.60 22.55 22.93
N GLY A 632 7.76 22.69 22.25
CA GLY A 632 8.72 21.58 22.09
C GLY A 632 9.16 20.97 23.42
N GLY A 633 9.42 21.81 24.43
CA GLY A 633 9.75 21.35 25.78
C GLY A 633 8.58 20.68 26.53
N GLN A 634 7.35 21.15 26.33
CA GLN A 634 6.15 20.46 26.88
C GLN A 634 5.95 19.09 26.23
N ARG A 635 6.16 18.99 24.91
CA ARG A 635 6.12 17.73 24.16
C ARG A 635 7.15 16.73 24.70
N GLN A 636 8.40 17.14 24.89
CA GLN A 636 9.44 16.28 25.48
C GLN A 636 9.06 15.82 26.89
N ARG A 637 8.62 16.73 27.76
CA ARG A 637 8.14 16.37 29.11
C ARG A 637 6.99 15.36 29.08
N MET A 638 6.07 15.47 28.12
CA MET A 638 4.98 14.51 27.99
C MET A 638 5.48 13.12 27.53
N LEU A 639 6.49 13.06 26.66
CA LEU A 639 7.15 11.80 26.28
C LEU A 639 7.90 11.17 27.47
N ILE A 640 8.58 11.98 28.28
CA ILE A 640 9.22 11.54 29.52
C ILE A 640 8.16 10.97 30.47
N ALA A 641 7.06 11.69 30.71
CA ALA A 641 5.95 11.21 31.54
C ALA A 641 5.40 9.88 31.01
N ARG A 642 5.24 9.72 29.69
CA ARG A 642 4.80 8.45 29.06
C ARG A 642 5.77 7.30 29.36
N ALA A 643 7.08 7.53 29.26
CA ALA A 643 8.09 6.51 29.55
C ALA A 643 8.09 6.13 31.04
N VAL A 644 7.95 7.11 31.94
CA VAL A 644 7.91 6.93 33.39
C VAL A 644 6.64 6.21 33.85
N TYR A 645 5.49 6.55 33.27
CA TYR A 645 4.18 5.96 33.60
C TYR A 645 4.19 4.43 33.52
N LYS A 646 4.91 3.91 32.53
CA LYS A 646 5.07 2.47 32.30
C LYS A 646 5.81 1.74 33.43
N SER A 647 6.54 2.48 34.28
CA SER A 647 7.37 1.93 35.36
C SER A 647 8.35 0.84 34.88
N PRO A 648 9.16 1.11 33.84
CA PRO A 648 10.05 0.13 33.22
C PRO A 648 11.26 -0.25 34.10
N GLN A 649 11.83 -1.44 33.81
CA GLN A 649 13.13 -1.87 34.33
C GLN A 649 14.30 -1.33 33.47
N TYR A 650 14.06 -1.17 32.17
CA TYR A 650 15.02 -0.67 31.19
C TYR A 650 14.59 0.69 30.65
N VAL A 651 15.47 1.68 30.67
CA VAL A 651 15.16 3.05 30.25
C VAL A 651 16.10 3.48 29.13
N PHE A 652 15.55 3.97 28.02
CA PHE A 652 16.31 4.43 26.87
C PHE A 652 15.89 5.86 26.50
N PHE A 653 16.78 6.83 26.69
CA PHE A 653 16.51 8.24 26.40
C PHE A 653 17.46 8.77 25.33
N ASP A 654 16.89 9.23 24.22
CA ASP A 654 17.59 9.88 23.13
C ASP A 654 17.35 11.40 23.19
N GLU A 655 18.33 12.16 23.66
CA GLU A 655 18.26 13.63 23.76
C GLU A 655 16.99 14.16 24.44
N ALA A 656 16.49 13.45 25.46
CA ALA A 656 15.17 13.72 26.05
C ALA A 656 15.02 15.14 26.65
N THR A 657 16.11 15.85 26.94
CA THR A 657 16.11 17.20 27.53
C THR A 657 16.55 18.31 26.56
N SER A 658 16.74 18.02 25.27
CA SER A 658 17.37 18.98 24.33
C SER A 658 16.56 20.24 24.04
N ALA A 659 15.23 20.20 24.16
CA ALA A 659 14.33 21.34 23.91
C ALA A 659 13.83 22.02 25.19
N LEU A 660 14.49 21.76 26.33
CA LEU A 660 14.14 22.34 27.63
C LEU A 660 15.03 23.57 27.94
N ASP A 661 14.45 24.52 28.67
CA ASP A 661 15.23 25.60 29.29
C ASP A 661 16.08 25.06 30.45
N ALA A 662 17.18 25.75 30.77
CA ALA A 662 18.18 25.26 31.73
C ALA A 662 17.63 25.01 33.15
N ASN A 663 16.65 25.80 33.60
CA ASN A 663 16.08 25.66 34.94
C ASN A 663 15.17 24.43 35.01
N THR A 664 14.26 24.29 34.04
CA THR A 664 13.38 23.12 33.91
C THR A 664 14.19 21.84 33.70
N GLU A 665 15.24 21.90 32.88
CA GLU A 665 16.15 20.77 32.63
C GLU A 665 16.80 20.27 33.92
N LYS A 666 17.29 21.17 34.77
CA LYS A 666 17.93 20.79 36.03
C LYS A 666 16.98 20.00 36.94
N VAL A 667 15.77 20.53 37.15
CA VAL A 667 14.75 19.89 37.99
C VAL A 667 14.39 18.50 37.46
N ILE A 668 14.20 18.38 36.14
CA ILE A 668 13.87 17.10 35.52
C ILE A 668 15.03 16.12 35.60
N THR A 669 16.25 16.59 35.39
CA THR A 669 17.46 15.74 35.49
C THR A 669 17.59 15.18 36.90
N ASP A 670 17.35 15.99 37.94
CA ASP A 670 17.38 15.54 39.34
C ASP A 670 16.27 14.49 39.62
N ASN A 671 15.04 14.75 39.16
CA ASN A 671 13.93 13.81 39.27
C ASN A 671 14.21 12.49 38.54
N LEU A 672 14.75 12.57 37.32
CA LEU A 672 15.12 11.41 36.52
C LEU A 672 16.26 10.63 37.18
N ASN A 673 17.27 11.30 37.72
CA ASN A 673 18.36 10.62 38.44
C ASN A 673 17.82 9.81 39.63
N GLN A 674 16.80 10.29 40.34
CA GLN A 674 16.13 9.53 41.39
C GLN A 674 15.33 8.36 40.81
N PHE A 675 14.57 8.60 39.74
CA PHE A 675 13.78 7.56 39.07
C PHE A 675 14.65 6.43 38.49
N LEU A 676 15.84 6.74 37.98
CA LEU A 676 16.74 5.76 37.35
C LEU A 676 17.47 4.86 38.35
N LYS A 677 17.43 5.16 39.67
CA LYS A 677 18.03 4.28 40.68
C LYS A 677 17.38 2.90 40.67
N GLY A 678 18.20 1.84 40.62
CA GLY A 678 17.73 0.46 40.54
C GLY A 678 17.13 0.09 39.18
N ARG A 679 17.49 0.81 38.10
CA ARG A 679 17.06 0.55 36.73
C ARG A 679 18.25 0.58 35.79
N THR A 680 18.19 -0.21 34.72
CA THR A 680 19.21 -0.19 33.67
C THR A 680 18.88 0.93 32.71
N ALA A 681 19.71 1.98 32.67
CA ALA A 681 19.42 3.18 31.88
C ALA A 681 20.49 3.42 30.82
N VAL A 682 20.08 3.69 29.59
CA VAL A 682 20.94 4.10 28.48
C VAL A 682 20.48 5.49 28.05
N ILE A 683 21.39 6.47 28.17
CA ILE A 683 21.06 7.87 27.87
C ILE A 683 22.01 8.39 26.81
N ILE A 684 21.47 8.84 25.69
CA ILE A 684 22.19 9.65 24.72
C ILE A 684 22.00 11.10 25.12
N ALA A 685 23.08 11.72 25.58
CA ALA A 685 23.04 13.10 26.08
C ALA A 685 24.01 13.98 25.32
N HIS A 686 23.51 15.14 24.90
CA HIS A 686 24.30 16.26 24.40
C HIS A 686 24.61 17.28 25.51
N ARG A 687 24.19 17.05 26.75
CA ARG A 687 24.38 17.96 27.88
C ARG A 687 25.30 17.35 28.93
N LEU A 688 26.31 18.10 29.33
CA LEU A 688 27.34 17.65 30.28
C LEU A 688 26.77 17.22 31.64
N SER A 689 25.72 17.91 32.12
CA SER A 689 25.04 17.64 33.39
C SER A 689 24.53 16.20 33.48
N THR A 690 23.92 15.69 32.41
CA THR A 690 23.38 14.32 32.34
C THR A 690 24.50 13.28 32.23
N VAL A 691 25.55 13.59 31.46
CA VAL A 691 26.68 12.67 31.22
C VAL A 691 27.55 12.52 32.47
N LYS A 692 27.79 13.61 33.22
CA LYS A 692 28.66 13.62 34.40
C LYS A 692 28.20 12.66 35.49
N ASN A 693 26.88 12.49 35.63
CA ASN A 693 26.28 11.67 36.69
C ASN A 693 26.13 10.19 36.30
N ALA A 694 26.51 9.79 35.08
CA ALA A 694 26.42 8.40 34.63
C ALA A 694 27.47 7.52 35.31
N ASN A 695 27.10 6.28 35.61
CA ASN A 695 28.02 5.30 36.20
C ASN A 695 29.06 4.82 35.19
N LYS A 696 28.70 4.79 33.90
CA LYS A 696 29.58 4.46 32.79
C LYS A 696 29.29 5.42 31.64
N ILE A 697 30.34 5.88 30.97
CA ILE A 697 30.26 6.69 29.76
C ILE A 697 30.91 5.89 28.63
N ILE A 698 30.25 5.84 27.48
CA ILE A 698 30.74 5.23 26.25
C ILE A 698 30.81 6.32 25.19
N VAL A 699 32.00 6.52 24.64
CA VAL A 699 32.23 7.49 23.56
C VAL A 699 32.21 6.75 22.23
N LEU A 700 31.23 7.08 21.40
CA LEU A 700 31.09 6.55 20.04
C LEU A 700 31.63 7.55 19.02
N ASP A 701 32.58 7.09 18.21
CA ASP A 701 33.04 7.80 17.02
C ASP A 701 33.00 6.86 15.81
N LYS A 702 32.42 7.34 14.70
CA LYS A 702 32.27 6.60 13.43
C LYS A 702 31.85 5.13 13.61
N GLY A 703 30.88 4.86 14.48
CA GLY A 703 30.35 3.51 14.70
C GLY A 703 31.21 2.59 15.56
N LYS A 704 32.24 3.11 16.25
CA LYS A 704 33.12 2.34 17.13
C LYS A 704 33.19 2.97 18.52
N VAL A 705 33.36 2.13 19.55
CA VAL A 705 33.69 2.63 20.89
C VAL A 705 35.16 3.03 20.90
N VAL A 706 35.43 4.32 21.12
CA VAL A 706 36.81 4.84 21.21
C VAL A 706 37.29 4.93 22.65
N GLU A 707 36.38 5.22 23.58
CA GLU A 707 36.69 5.37 25.01
C GLU A 707 35.52 4.89 25.86
N GLU A 708 35.82 4.29 27.01
CA GLU A 708 34.83 3.96 28.04
C GLU A 708 35.39 4.16 29.45
N GLY A 709 34.55 4.63 30.38
CA GLY A 709 34.97 4.88 31.77
C GLY A 709 34.00 5.77 32.52
N THR A 710 34.41 6.24 33.69
CA THR A 710 33.70 7.30 34.42
C THR A 710 34.09 8.69 33.91
N HIS A 711 33.31 9.71 34.27
CA HIS A 711 33.61 11.10 33.88
C HIS A 711 35.04 11.51 34.26
N GLU A 712 35.44 11.25 35.50
CA GLU A 712 36.76 11.60 36.03
C GLU A 712 37.89 10.88 35.28
N GLN A 713 37.70 9.59 34.98
CA GLN A 713 38.65 8.79 34.21
C GLN A 713 38.82 9.36 32.80
N LEU A 714 37.72 9.58 32.08
CA LEU A 714 37.77 10.03 30.70
C LEU A 714 38.30 11.47 30.53
N VAL A 715 37.99 12.38 31.47
CA VAL A 715 38.57 13.73 31.48
C VAL A 715 40.08 13.68 31.71
N SER A 716 40.55 12.80 32.60
CA SER A 716 41.98 12.65 32.88
C SER A 716 42.79 12.11 31.71
N LEU A 717 42.17 11.26 30.87
CA LEU A 717 42.78 10.70 29.65
C LEU A 717 43.00 11.74 28.55
N LYS A 718 42.31 12.89 28.61
CA LYS A 718 42.39 13.99 27.62
C LYS A 718 42.18 13.57 26.16
N GLY A 719 41.42 12.51 25.91
CA GLY A 719 41.11 12.05 24.56
C GLY A 719 39.83 12.66 23.97
N GLU A 720 39.05 11.85 23.22
CA GLU A 720 37.88 12.33 22.47
C GLU A 720 36.76 12.84 23.38
N TYR A 721 36.52 12.19 24.52
CA TYR A 721 35.58 12.68 25.51
C TYR A 721 35.95 14.09 26.00
N TYR A 722 37.22 14.30 26.35
CA TYR A 722 37.71 15.59 26.81
C TYR A 722 37.53 16.68 25.75
N ARG A 723 37.76 16.35 24.47
CA ARG A 723 37.52 17.26 23.35
C ARG A 723 36.04 17.66 23.23
N LEU A 724 35.12 16.69 23.36
CA LEU A 724 33.68 16.96 23.33
C LEU A 724 33.26 17.87 24.50
N VAL A 725 33.74 17.59 25.71
CA VAL A 725 33.45 18.39 26.91
C VAL A 725 34.01 19.80 26.77
N LYS A 726 35.27 19.94 26.31
CA LYS A 726 35.92 21.23 26.11
C LYS A 726 35.14 22.08 25.10
N ASN A 727 34.77 21.53 23.95
CA ASN A 727 33.99 22.23 22.94
C ASN A 727 32.63 22.70 23.48
N GLN A 728 31.96 21.89 24.32
CA GLN A 728 30.70 22.29 24.94
C GLN A 728 30.85 23.44 25.93
N LEU A 729 31.95 23.48 26.69
CA LEU A 729 32.24 24.56 27.63
C LEU A 729 32.65 25.85 26.92
N GLU A 730 33.39 25.77 25.81
CA GLU A 730 33.79 26.92 25.00
C GLU A 730 32.63 27.54 24.21
N LEU A 731 31.65 26.73 23.79
CA LEU A 731 30.41 27.21 23.16
C LEU A 731 29.38 27.76 24.18
N GLY A 732 29.63 27.57 25.47
CA GLY A 732 28.76 27.99 26.57
C GLY A 732 29.13 29.33 27.21
N ASN A 733 30.12 30.05 26.68
CA ASN A 733 30.52 31.39 27.11
C ASN A 733 30.09 32.48 26.13
#